data_AF-A0A0L0S6I2-F1
#
_entry.id   AF-A0A0L0S6I2-F1
#
_cell.length_a   1.000
_cell.length_b   1.000
_cell.length_c   1.000
_cell.angle_alpha   90.00
_cell.angle_beta   90.00
_cell.angle_gamma   90.00
#
_symmetry.space_group_name_H-M   'P 1'
#
loop_
_entity.id
_entity.type
_entity.pdbx_description
1 polymer ?
#
loop_
_entity_poly.entity_id
_entity_poly.type
_entity_poly.pdbx_seq_one_letter_code
_entity_poly.pdbx_strand_id
1 'polypeptide(L)'
;MTVSEKPIEKGADAKLESNRKESSFVIDSDFENVVSQLAPRTDDTTTPSLTFRVWVLGTLFCVLLGVMNQLFSFRTNSFGVSSYVAVLLAYPLGVLMARTIPAVDIKLGPLGSFNLNPGPFSVKEHVLIGIFGSTGASGIYGTDNLVVQKLWYELEIGPVWSILFLFASSTLGFGISGISRKFLIRPAHMIWPSVLPSVALYSTFHSSKNEDVDSNGVEHMSRMKVFGIGALGMAVFHLLGPGFVSPLLQYLPILCWIAPASATIAQQVGSPVYGTGVLSLTLDWTTIGSGSMSIPFWSAANQFVSYLIFMWLITPLNVKGNWFNQPKPSISINSSKLMNNVGKAIGAAKLVDKSTNTIRDDIYEANRPIYLSPFFAWSYFGSMATFMAAVSHTIVWYGKDIWARFRASQHDQEEDIHCQLIDKYPEVPDTWYYAFFAITTVLTIVVCHFSGIQMVWYWCILAIIVSVVGTVPIAVVLATSGVALYMNVISEFIIGIILPGKPVVMMAFKTLGVTVSLQCLTLLSDLKLGHYMKIAPRHVFIAQVFSQVLAVFVCWGTMEGWIASEEHVQWILDNGKAEGTGATWGATGFNIFYNASLIWGAIGPIRFFFESIYSPIIIGGLIAGAVTPIIFKIGDILVGSKVIPWHLFQSPLLYTVGSPGSNQGYVLTSFLISLFFQKYMFTKHQAWWKRYNYVLATSFDVGAALLAIIITFGINDQGVTMPAWALNPQWLIDGDDPCWIE
;
A
#
# COMPACT_ATOMS: atom_id res chain seq x y z
N MET A 1 8.32 53.58 -12.34
CA MET A 1 6.90 53.80 -12.05
C MET A 1 6.49 52.80 -10.99
N THR A 2 6.26 53.30 -9.78
CA THR A 2 5.83 52.55 -8.60
C THR A 2 4.40 52.06 -8.80
N VAL A 3 4.23 50.74 -8.90
CA VAL A 3 2.89 50.10 -8.94
C VAL A 3 2.40 49.99 -7.51
N SER A 4 1.28 50.66 -7.24
CA SER A 4 0.55 50.63 -5.98
C SER A 4 0.00 49.24 -5.72
N GLU A 5 0.41 48.62 -4.62
CA GLU A 5 -0.33 47.52 -4.00
C GLU A 5 -1.64 48.08 -3.46
N LYS A 6 -2.77 47.58 -3.94
CA LYS A 6 -4.07 47.80 -3.31
C LYS A 6 -4.18 46.87 -2.10
N PRO A 7 -4.64 47.36 -0.94
CA PRO A 7 -4.88 46.50 0.21
C PRO A 7 -6.06 45.57 -0.09
N ILE A 8 -5.83 44.26 0.03
CA ILE A 8 -6.87 43.23 -0.01
C ILE A 8 -7.77 43.44 1.22
N GLU A 9 -9.09 43.44 1.00
CA GLU A 9 -10.09 43.69 2.03
C GLU A 9 -10.05 42.63 3.14
N LYS A 10 -9.67 43.03 4.36
CA LYS A 10 -9.68 42.21 5.59
C LYS A 10 -11.02 41.50 5.91
N GLY A 11 -12.12 41.90 5.28
CA GLY A 11 -13.45 41.30 5.46
C GLY A 11 -13.68 40.01 4.67
N ALA A 12 -12.99 39.83 3.53
CA ALA A 12 -13.06 38.60 2.75
C ALA A 12 -12.33 37.46 3.46
N ASP A 13 -11.11 37.72 3.97
CA ASP A 13 -10.28 36.74 4.70
C ASP A 13 -10.99 36.16 5.94
N ALA A 14 -11.78 36.95 6.66
CA ALA A 14 -12.50 36.48 7.86
C ALA A 14 -13.69 35.56 7.53
N LYS A 15 -14.40 35.81 6.42
CA LYS A 15 -15.46 34.92 5.90
C LYS A 15 -14.86 33.67 5.24
N LEU A 16 -13.66 33.80 4.66
CA LEU A 16 -12.89 32.72 4.04
C LEU A 16 -12.25 31.77 5.05
N GLU A 17 -11.69 32.27 6.15
CA GLU A 17 -11.27 31.43 7.28
C GLU A 17 -12.45 30.69 7.90
N SER A 18 -13.64 31.31 7.94
CA SER A 18 -14.89 30.68 8.37
C SER A 18 -15.28 29.52 7.42
N ASN A 19 -15.24 29.72 6.10
CA ASN A 19 -15.52 28.65 5.14
C ASN A 19 -14.45 27.53 5.13
N ARG A 20 -13.15 27.86 5.31
CA ARG A 20 -12.07 26.86 5.49
C ARG A 20 -12.25 26.04 6.76
N LYS A 21 -12.81 26.62 7.83
CA LYS A 21 -13.11 25.92 9.09
C LYS A 21 -14.40 25.08 9.04
N GLU A 22 -15.26 25.27 8.03
CA GLU A 22 -16.54 24.56 7.92
C GLU A 22 -16.50 23.28 7.06
N SER A 23 -15.44 23.04 6.28
CA SER A 23 -15.27 21.81 5.49
C SER A 23 -15.03 20.61 6.41
N SER A 24 -15.84 19.55 6.27
CA SER A 24 -15.71 18.32 7.06
C SER A 24 -14.39 17.57 6.79
N PHE A 25 -13.74 17.84 5.65
CA PHE A 25 -12.42 17.30 5.34
C PHE A 25 -11.29 17.87 6.20
N VAL A 26 -11.52 18.95 6.94
CA VAL A 26 -10.51 19.49 7.87
C VAL A 26 -10.48 18.63 9.12
N ILE A 27 -9.48 17.77 9.23
CA ILE A 27 -9.31 16.88 10.39
C ILE A 27 -8.35 17.49 11.41
N ASP A 28 -7.22 18.01 10.94
CA ASP A 28 -6.18 18.62 11.79
C ASP A 28 -5.68 19.90 11.13
N SER A 29 -6.25 21.03 11.54
CA SER A 29 -5.94 22.33 10.94
C SER A 29 -4.49 22.74 11.12
N ASP A 30 -3.86 22.36 12.23
CA ASP A 30 -2.46 22.72 12.50
C ASP A 30 -1.53 21.94 11.59
N PHE A 31 -1.79 20.64 11.42
CA PHE A 31 -1.04 19.81 10.47
C PHE A 31 -1.23 20.30 9.02
N GLU A 32 -2.46 20.56 8.59
CA GLU A 32 -2.77 21.09 7.24
C GLU A 32 -2.02 22.40 6.95
N ASN A 33 -2.04 23.34 7.91
CA ASN A 33 -1.39 24.64 7.75
C ASN A 33 0.13 24.54 7.55
N VAL A 34 0.79 23.62 8.25
CA VAL A 34 2.24 23.40 8.13
C VAL A 34 2.57 22.73 6.80
N VAL A 35 1.80 21.70 6.45
CA VAL A 35 2.01 20.90 5.25
C VAL A 35 1.74 21.68 3.97
N SER A 36 0.74 22.56 3.96
CA SER A 36 0.41 23.43 2.81
C SER A 36 1.55 24.38 2.40
N GLN A 37 2.59 24.49 3.23
CA GLN A 37 3.79 25.29 2.94
C GLN A 37 4.96 24.46 2.43
N LEU A 38 4.82 23.13 2.35
CA LEU A 38 5.85 22.22 1.85
C LEU A 38 5.84 22.12 0.32
N ALA A 39 4.65 22.21 -0.28
CA ALA A 39 4.52 22.19 -1.74
C ALA A 39 4.92 23.55 -2.35
N PRO A 40 5.62 23.56 -3.50
CA PRO A 40 5.96 24.79 -4.20
C PRO A 40 4.73 25.66 -4.50
N ARG A 41 4.85 26.97 -4.31
CA ARG A 41 3.78 27.97 -4.55
C ARG A 41 4.00 28.80 -5.81
N THR A 42 5.01 28.44 -6.59
CA THR A 42 5.36 29.07 -7.85
C THR A 42 5.45 28.01 -8.93
N ASP A 43 5.28 28.43 -10.17
CA ASP A 43 5.37 27.56 -11.34
C ASP A 43 5.76 28.37 -12.57
N ASP A 44 6.58 27.75 -13.42
CA ASP A 44 6.90 28.23 -14.76
C ASP A 44 6.22 27.32 -15.80
N THR A 45 5.21 27.88 -16.48
CA THR A 45 4.42 27.18 -17.50
C THR A 45 5.18 26.91 -18.79
N THR A 46 6.34 27.54 -19.00
CA THR A 46 7.17 27.35 -20.20
C THR A 46 8.14 26.19 -20.07
N THR A 47 8.41 25.71 -18.85
CA THR A 47 9.32 24.60 -18.58
C THR A 47 8.81 23.29 -19.21
N PRO A 48 9.59 22.64 -20.11
CA PRO A 48 9.25 21.34 -20.67
C PRO A 48 9.10 20.25 -19.60
N SER A 49 8.14 19.35 -19.81
CA SER A 49 7.85 18.24 -18.89
C SER A 49 7.90 16.87 -19.57
N LEU A 50 7.07 16.61 -20.58
CA LEU A 50 7.07 15.33 -21.30
C LEU A 50 8.12 15.32 -22.44
N THR A 51 9.39 15.18 -22.08
CA THR A 51 10.53 15.23 -23.03
C THR A 51 11.01 13.84 -23.44
N PHE A 52 11.96 13.78 -24.38
CA PHE A 52 12.66 12.54 -24.75
C PHE A 52 13.32 11.84 -23.55
N ARG A 53 13.90 12.59 -22.61
CA ARG A 53 14.53 12.05 -21.41
C ARG A 53 13.54 11.29 -20.52
N VAL A 54 12.32 11.81 -20.40
CA VAL A 54 11.24 11.14 -19.64
C VAL A 54 10.89 9.80 -20.25
N TRP A 55 10.77 9.73 -21.58
CA TRP A 55 10.50 8.46 -22.27
C TRP A 55 11.61 7.44 -22.06
N VAL A 56 12.88 7.84 -22.18
CA VAL A 56 14.01 6.93 -22.01
C VAL A 56 14.15 6.47 -20.55
N LEU A 57 14.28 7.41 -19.61
CA LEU A 57 14.53 7.10 -18.21
C LEU A 57 13.28 6.51 -17.53
N GLY A 58 12.10 7.03 -17.85
CA GLY A 58 10.83 6.49 -17.35
C GLY A 58 10.62 5.04 -17.78
N THR A 59 10.81 4.73 -19.07
CA THR A 59 10.73 3.34 -19.56
C THR A 59 11.76 2.45 -18.89
N LEU A 60 13.02 2.91 -18.79
CA LEU A 60 14.09 2.16 -18.14
C LEU A 60 13.73 1.77 -16.70
N PHE A 61 13.33 2.74 -15.87
CA PHE A 61 13.01 2.47 -14.47
C PHE A 61 11.69 1.73 -14.29
N CYS A 62 10.70 1.94 -15.16
CA CYS A 62 9.48 1.13 -15.18
C CYS A 62 9.80 -0.35 -15.42
N VAL A 63 10.66 -0.67 -16.39
CA VAL A 63 11.09 -2.05 -16.67
C VAL A 63 11.89 -2.61 -15.49
N LEU A 64 12.95 -1.92 -15.06
CA LEU A 64 13.84 -2.42 -14.00
C LEU A 64 13.09 -2.68 -12.70
N LEU A 65 12.34 -1.69 -12.20
CA LEU A 65 11.57 -1.85 -10.97
C LEU A 65 10.44 -2.87 -11.14
N GLY A 66 9.79 -2.93 -12.31
CA GLY A 66 8.74 -3.90 -12.61
C GLY A 66 9.24 -5.34 -12.56
N VAL A 67 10.41 -5.62 -13.15
CA VAL A 67 11.08 -6.93 -13.05
C VAL A 67 11.42 -7.25 -11.60
N MET A 68 12.09 -6.32 -10.91
CA MET A 68 12.54 -6.54 -9.53
C MET A 68 11.40 -6.81 -8.57
N ASN A 69 10.35 -5.98 -8.60
CA ASN A 69 9.20 -6.14 -7.72
C ASN A 69 8.39 -7.40 -8.05
N GLN A 70 8.28 -7.77 -9.33
CA GLN A 70 7.65 -9.04 -9.70
C GLN A 70 8.47 -10.25 -9.25
N LEU A 71 9.81 -10.22 -9.35
CA LEU A 71 10.66 -11.29 -8.81
C LEU A 71 10.55 -11.38 -7.29
N PHE A 72 10.63 -10.24 -6.57
CA PHE A 72 10.56 -10.22 -5.12
C PHE A 72 9.22 -10.69 -4.55
N SER A 73 8.15 -10.69 -5.35
CA SER A 73 6.87 -11.33 -4.96
C SER A 73 6.99 -12.84 -4.73
N PHE A 74 7.96 -13.52 -5.36
CA PHE A 74 8.23 -14.94 -5.15
C PHE A 74 9.09 -15.25 -3.92
N ARG A 75 9.53 -14.24 -3.16
CA ARG A 75 10.31 -14.46 -1.94
C ARG A 75 9.43 -14.96 -0.80
N THR A 76 10.03 -15.75 0.09
CA THR A 76 9.38 -16.17 1.35
C THR A 76 9.07 -14.96 2.23
N ASN A 77 10.03 -14.04 2.34
CA ASN A 77 9.85 -12.71 2.92
C ASN A 77 9.95 -11.68 1.78
N SER A 78 8.81 -11.34 1.19
CA SER A 78 8.74 -10.37 0.09
C SER A 78 8.96 -8.95 0.59
N PHE A 79 9.75 -8.16 -0.13
CA PHE A 79 9.84 -6.71 0.04
C PHE A 79 9.68 -6.03 -1.33
N GLY A 80 9.20 -4.79 -1.34
CA GLY A 80 9.04 -4.00 -2.56
C GLY A 80 10.04 -2.86 -2.62
N VAL A 81 10.58 -2.59 -3.81
CA VAL A 81 11.41 -1.42 -4.10
C VAL A 81 10.50 -0.28 -4.53
N SER A 82 10.50 0.81 -3.76
CA SER A 82 9.69 1.99 -4.04
C SER A 82 10.23 2.81 -5.21
N SER A 83 9.37 3.66 -5.78
CA SER A 83 9.75 4.60 -6.84
C SER A 83 10.84 5.60 -6.42
N TYR A 84 11.12 5.76 -5.11
CA TYR A 84 12.20 6.61 -4.62
C TYR A 84 13.57 6.21 -5.17
N VAL A 85 13.80 4.91 -5.42
CA VAL A 85 15.05 4.44 -6.03
C VAL A 85 15.17 4.95 -7.47
N ALA A 86 14.08 4.89 -8.26
CA ALA A 86 14.05 5.46 -9.59
C ALA A 86 14.28 6.97 -9.57
N VAL A 87 13.67 7.69 -8.63
CA VAL A 87 13.88 9.14 -8.46
C VAL A 87 15.35 9.45 -8.13
N LEU A 88 15.96 8.74 -7.19
CA LEU A 88 17.36 8.97 -6.84
C LEU A 88 18.29 8.75 -8.05
N LEU A 89 18.13 7.64 -8.77
CA LEU A 89 19.00 7.27 -9.87
C LEU A 89 18.73 8.07 -11.15
N ALA A 90 17.48 8.50 -11.37
CA ALA A 90 17.10 9.31 -12.51
C ALA A 90 17.70 10.72 -12.47
N TYR A 91 17.93 11.29 -11.29
CA TYR A 91 18.49 12.64 -11.17
C TYR A 91 19.88 12.80 -11.85
N PRO A 92 20.94 12.06 -11.46
CA PRO A 92 22.24 12.19 -12.10
C PRO A 92 22.21 11.79 -13.58
N LEU A 93 21.41 10.79 -13.95
CA LEU A 93 21.25 10.37 -15.35
C LEU A 93 20.56 11.45 -16.20
N GLY A 94 19.52 12.10 -15.67
CA GLY A 94 18.80 13.19 -16.32
C GLY A 94 19.68 14.42 -16.52
N VAL A 95 20.46 14.79 -15.50
CA VAL A 95 21.46 15.88 -15.60
C VAL A 95 22.55 15.53 -16.61
N LEU A 96 23.02 14.28 -16.63
CA LEU A 96 24.00 13.82 -17.61
C LEU A 96 23.44 13.91 -19.04
N MET A 97 22.25 13.37 -19.29
CA MET A 97 21.56 13.45 -20.59
C MET A 97 21.34 14.90 -21.03
N ALA A 98 20.98 15.81 -20.11
CA ALA A 98 20.83 17.23 -20.42
C ALA A 98 22.16 17.92 -20.80
N ARG A 99 23.31 17.39 -20.36
CA ARG A 99 24.64 17.91 -20.70
C ARG A 99 25.23 17.28 -21.96
N THR A 100 24.91 16.03 -22.25
CA THR A 100 25.58 15.26 -23.32
C THR A 100 24.77 15.13 -24.59
N ILE A 101 23.44 15.13 -24.52
CA ILE A 101 22.59 14.97 -25.71
C ILE A 101 22.50 16.30 -26.45
N PRO A 102 22.78 16.35 -27.77
CA PRO A 102 22.65 17.58 -28.53
C PRO A 102 21.18 18.00 -28.68
N ALA A 103 20.92 19.31 -28.67
CA ALA A 103 19.61 19.88 -28.91
C ALA A 103 19.26 19.81 -30.41
N VAL A 104 18.79 18.65 -30.86
CA VAL A 104 18.39 18.39 -32.24
C VAL A 104 16.89 18.19 -32.31
N ASP A 105 16.24 18.87 -33.24
CA ASP A 105 14.84 18.67 -33.57
C ASP A 105 14.69 17.50 -34.55
N ILE A 106 14.06 16.42 -34.10
CA ILE A 106 13.69 15.28 -34.93
C ILE A 106 12.28 15.51 -35.47
N LYS A 107 12.14 15.51 -36.79
CA LYS A 107 10.84 15.59 -37.47
C LYS A 107 10.31 14.18 -37.71
N LEU A 108 9.15 13.86 -37.12
CA LEU A 108 8.43 12.59 -37.28
C LEU A 108 7.40 12.64 -38.43
N GLY A 109 7.60 13.53 -39.41
CA GLY A 109 6.67 13.74 -40.51
C GLY A 109 5.30 14.27 -40.01
N PRO A 110 4.16 13.66 -40.38
CA PRO A 110 2.84 14.15 -39.98
C PRO A 110 2.54 14.02 -38.48
N LEU A 111 3.36 13.27 -37.73
CA LEU A 111 3.23 13.10 -36.28
C LEU A 111 3.87 14.25 -35.48
N GLY A 112 4.47 15.23 -36.16
CA GLY A 112 5.07 16.42 -35.54
C GLY A 112 6.59 16.37 -35.43
N SER A 113 7.16 17.15 -34.53
CA SER A 113 8.60 17.16 -34.24
C SER A 113 8.84 17.27 -32.74
N PHE A 114 9.94 16.69 -32.26
CA PHE A 114 10.36 16.83 -30.86
C PHE A 114 11.86 17.11 -30.78
N ASN A 115 12.25 17.88 -29.77
CA ASN A 115 13.64 18.20 -29.48
C ASN A 115 14.22 17.14 -28.53
N LEU A 116 15.41 16.62 -28.85
CA LEU A 116 16.11 15.64 -28.00
C LEU A 116 16.58 16.21 -26.65
N ASN A 117 16.92 17.50 -26.62
CA ASN A 117 17.38 18.20 -25.43
C ASN A 117 16.82 19.64 -25.38
N PRO A 118 15.56 19.80 -24.95
CA PRO A 118 14.87 21.10 -24.98
C PRO A 118 15.39 22.10 -23.93
N GLY A 119 16.30 21.69 -23.04
CA GLY A 119 16.82 22.52 -21.97
C GLY A 119 17.37 21.72 -20.79
N PRO A 120 17.71 22.39 -19.68
CA PRO A 120 18.15 21.76 -18.44
C PRO A 120 17.16 20.70 -17.92
N PHE A 121 17.65 19.72 -17.18
CA PHE A 121 16.80 18.70 -16.56
C PHE A 121 15.89 19.33 -15.50
N SER A 122 14.58 19.33 -15.76
CA SER A 122 13.61 20.01 -14.91
C SER A 122 13.01 19.10 -13.84
N VAL A 123 12.48 19.71 -12.76
CA VAL A 123 11.70 18.97 -11.76
C VAL A 123 10.48 18.29 -12.38
N LYS A 124 9.92 18.83 -13.45
CA LYS A 124 8.73 18.27 -14.10
C LYS A 124 9.04 16.98 -14.85
N GLU A 125 10.17 16.95 -15.55
CA GLU A 125 10.68 15.72 -16.16
C GLU A 125 10.94 14.66 -15.08
N HIS A 126 11.54 15.09 -13.97
CA HIS A 126 11.90 14.19 -12.88
C HIS A 126 10.68 13.54 -12.20
N VAL A 127 9.62 14.32 -11.98
CA VAL A 127 8.35 13.82 -11.42
C VAL A 127 7.69 12.81 -12.36
N LEU A 128 7.66 13.07 -13.67
CA LEU A 128 7.11 12.12 -14.63
C LEU A 128 7.89 10.80 -14.68
N ILE A 129 9.22 10.84 -14.56
CA ILE A 129 10.04 9.61 -14.46
C ILE A 129 9.68 8.82 -13.20
N GLY A 130 9.44 9.49 -12.07
CA GLY A 130 8.98 8.81 -10.85
C GLY A 130 7.59 8.21 -10.97
N ILE A 131 6.66 8.85 -11.72
CA ILE A 131 5.33 8.31 -12.01
C ILE A 131 5.41 7.01 -12.83
N PHE A 132 6.35 6.90 -13.77
CA PHE A 132 6.63 5.63 -14.44
C PHE A 132 7.08 4.53 -13.45
N GLY A 133 7.84 4.91 -12.42
CA GLY A 133 8.30 4.02 -11.35
C GLY A 133 7.27 3.75 -10.24
N SER A 134 6.17 4.51 -10.13
CA SER A 134 5.07 4.23 -9.20
C SER A 134 3.98 3.42 -9.89
N THR A 135 3.25 4.02 -10.83
CA THR A 135 2.16 3.37 -11.56
C THR A 135 2.66 2.12 -12.30
N GLY A 136 3.74 2.24 -13.08
CA GLY A 136 4.22 1.14 -13.92
C GLY A 136 5.10 0.09 -13.22
N ALA A 137 5.54 0.30 -11.99
CA ALA A 137 6.45 -0.63 -11.32
C ALA A 137 6.01 -1.10 -9.94
N SER A 138 4.80 -0.72 -9.49
CA SER A 138 4.19 -1.19 -8.24
C SER A 138 3.76 -2.67 -8.25
N GLY A 139 4.04 -3.40 -9.34
CA GLY A 139 3.58 -4.77 -9.55
C GLY A 139 2.11 -4.84 -9.96
N ILE A 140 1.68 -5.99 -10.49
CA ILE A 140 0.29 -6.19 -10.95
C ILE A 140 -0.31 -7.33 -10.16
N TYR A 141 -1.20 -7.01 -9.21
CA TYR A 141 -1.87 -7.99 -8.35
C TYR A 141 -2.60 -9.13 -9.11
N GLY A 142 -2.96 -8.91 -10.38
CA GLY A 142 -3.51 -9.97 -11.22
C GLY A 142 -2.54 -11.13 -11.49
N THR A 143 -1.22 -10.96 -11.31
CA THR A 143 -0.25 -12.06 -11.43
C THR A 143 -0.46 -13.09 -10.34
N ASP A 144 -0.90 -12.71 -9.14
CA ASP A 144 -1.29 -13.63 -8.05
C ASP A 144 -2.33 -14.64 -8.53
N ASN A 145 -3.35 -14.18 -9.25
CA ASN A 145 -4.38 -15.05 -9.81
C ASN A 145 -3.81 -15.99 -10.87
N LEU A 146 -2.98 -15.49 -11.79
CA LEU A 146 -2.42 -16.30 -12.88
C LEU A 146 -1.44 -17.36 -12.37
N VAL A 147 -0.53 -17.00 -11.45
CA VAL A 147 0.38 -17.95 -10.81
C VAL A 147 -0.42 -19.02 -10.07
N VAL A 148 -1.44 -18.62 -9.31
CA VAL A 148 -2.23 -19.60 -8.55
C VAL A 148 -3.03 -20.52 -9.47
N GLN A 149 -3.64 -19.98 -10.53
CA GLN A 149 -4.33 -20.78 -11.54
C GLN A 149 -3.40 -21.79 -12.21
N LYS A 150 -2.20 -21.36 -12.62
CA LYS A 150 -1.25 -22.20 -13.35
C LYS A 150 -0.63 -23.28 -12.47
N LEU A 151 -0.19 -22.94 -11.25
CA LEU A 151 0.57 -23.86 -10.39
C LEU A 151 -0.30 -24.80 -9.54
N TRP A 152 -1.44 -24.32 -9.02
CA TRP A 152 -2.27 -25.14 -8.10
C TRP A 152 -3.55 -25.66 -8.73
N TYR A 153 -4.11 -24.96 -9.72
CA TYR A 153 -5.33 -25.37 -10.41
C TYR A 153 -5.08 -25.98 -11.80
N GLU A 154 -3.82 -26.07 -12.21
CA GLU A 154 -3.37 -26.61 -13.52
C GLU A 154 -4.12 -25.96 -14.70
N LEU A 155 -4.52 -24.70 -14.54
CA LEU A 155 -5.30 -23.94 -15.50
C LEU A 155 -4.42 -22.89 -16.18
N GLU A 156 -4.05 -23.16 -17.43
CA GLU A 156 -3.36 -22.19 -18.27
C GLU A 156 -4.33 -21.57 -19.27
N ILE A 157 -4.59 -20.27 -19.13
CA ILE A 157 -5.45 -19.53 -20.07
C ILE A 157 -4.70 -19.05 -21.31
N GLY A 158 -3.37 -19.23 -21.36
CA GLY A 158 -2.51 -18.86 -22.48
C GLY A 158 -2.08 -17.38 -22.50
N PRO A 159 -0.98 -17.03 -23.22
CA PRO A 159 -0.34 -15.71 -23.15
C PRO A 159 -1.25 -14.52 -23.45
N VAL A 160 -2.07 -14.62 -24.51
CA VAL A 160 -2.95 -13.54 -24.94
C VAL A 160 -3.98 -13.23 -23.86
N TRP A 161 -4.65 -14.26 -23.34
CA TRP A 161 -5.66 -14.07 -22.29
C TRP A 161 -5.05 -13.59 -20.97
N SER A 162 -3.86 -14.07 -20.61
CA SER A 162 -3.11 -13.60 -19.44
C SER A 162 -2.77 -12.11 -19.54
N ILE A 163 -2.20 -11.67 -20.66
CA ILE A 163 -1.85 -10.25 -20.88
C ILE A 163 -3.10 -9.38 -20.87
N LEU A 164 -4.17 -9.80 -21.55
CA LEU A 164 -5.43 -9.05 -21.55
C LEU A 164 -6.07 -9.02 -20.16
N PHE A 165 -5.97 -10.09 -19.36
CA PHE A 165 -6.46 -10.13 -17.99
C PHE A 165 -5.71 -9.16 -17.08
N LEU A 166 -4.37 -9.15 -17.16
CA LEU A 166 -3.52 -8.24 -16.39
C LEU A 166 -3.74 -6.79 -16.80
N PHE A 167 -3.84 -6.52 -18.11
CA PHE A 167 -4.13 -5.19 -18.61
C PHE A 167 -5.51 -4.72 -18.15
N ALA A 168 -6.56 -5.50 -18.38
CA ALA A 168 -7.92 -5.10 -18.05
C ALA A 168 -8.12 -4.90 -16.54
N SER A 169 -7.60 -5.82 -15.71
CA SER A 169 -7.73 -5.73 -14.25
C SER A 169 -6.96 -4.56 -13.64
N SER A 170 -5.79 -4.20 -14.19
CA SER A 170 -4.99 -3.06 -13.72
C SER A 170 -5.46 -1.70 -14.23
N THR A 171 -6.06 -1.65 -15.42
CA THR A 171 -6.45 -0.38 -16.07
C THR A 171 -7.88 0.07 -15.75
N LEU A 172 -8.74 -0.81 -15.27
CA LEU A 172 -10.10 -0.46 -14.83
C LEU A 172 -10.12 0.64 -13.74
N GLY A 173 -9.08 0.70 -12.89
CA GLY A 173 -8.93 1.73 -11.84
C GLY A 173 -8.80 3.17 -12.38
N PHE A 174 -8.38 3.35 -13.63
CA PHE A 174 -8.23 4.68 -14.24
C PHE A 174 -9.58 5.40 -14.36
N GLY A 175 -10.65 4.68 -14.71
CA GLY A 175 -11.98 5.29 -14.81
C GLY A 175 -12.45 5.89 -13.48
N ILE A 176 -12.22 5.15 -12.40
CA ILE A 176 -12.62 5.53 -11.05
C ILE A 176 -11.77 6.70 -10.54
N SER A 177 -10.46 6.71 -10.83
CA SER A 177 -9.59 7.82 -10.45
C SER A 177 -9.99 9.12 -11.17
N GLY A 178 -10.39 9.02 -12.45
CA GLY A 178 -10.92 10.15 -13.23
C GLY A 178 -12.17 10.79 -12.65
N ILE A 179 -13.09 10.00 -12.12
CA ILE A 179 -14.29 10.50 -11.42
C ILE A 179 -13.90 11.09 -10.06
N SER A 180 -13.02 10.39 -9.34
CA SER A 180 -12.68 10.71 -7.95
C SER A 180 -11.78 11.94 -7.82
N ARG A 181 -11.04 12.31 -8.87
CA ARG A 181 -10.12 13.46 -8.84
C ARG A 181 -10.78 14.79 -8.46
N LYS A 182 -12.06 14.98 -8.81
CA LYS A 182 -12.81 16.22 -8.56
C LYS A 182 -12.91 16.53 -7.06
N PHE A 183 -13.07 15.50 -6.22
CA PHE A 183 -13.26 15.68 -4.78
C PHE A 183 -12.08 15.17 -3.94
N LEU A 184 -11.11 14.47 -4.53
CA LEU A 184 -9.93 13.99 -3.81
C LEU A 184 -8.64 14.77 -4.10
N ILE A 185 -8.53 15.45 -5.25
CA ILE A 185 -7.26 16.07 -5.66
C ILE A 185 -7.28 17.58 -5.54
N ARG A 186 -8.28 18.23 -6.14
CA ARG A 186 -8.43 19.70 -6.14
C ARG A 186 -8.63 20.29 -4.74
N PRO A 187 -9.46 19.68 -3.85
CA PRO A 187 -9.72 20.30 -2.56
C PRO A 187 -8.45 20.43 -1.71
N ALA A 188 -8.17 21.64 -1.22
CA ALA A 188 -6.97 21.92 -0.44
C ALA A 188 -6.86 21.06 0.84
N HIS A 189 -7.99 20.70 1.44
CA HIS A 189 -8.06 19.87 2.65
C HIS A 189 -7.69 18.40 2.41
N MET A 190 -7.72 17.93 1.16
CA MET A 190 -7.22 16.60 0.81
C MET A 190 -5.70 16.67 0.68
N ILE A 191 -4.99 16.51 1.80
CA ILE A 191 -3.55 16.74 1.88
C ILE A 191 -2.70 15.59 1.31
N TRP A 192 -3.20 14.35 1.34
CA TRP A 192 -2.47 13.14 0.94
C TRP A 192 -1.11 13.02 1.65
N PRO A 193 -1.06 12.70 2.95
CA PRO A 193 0.17 12.68 3.73
C PRO A 193 1.26 11.78 3.15
N SER A 194 0.85 10.66 2.53
CA SER A 194 1.73 9.70 1.87
C SER A 194 2.47 10.25 0.63
N VAL A 195 1.98 11.34 0.02
CA VAL A 195 2.58 11.95 -1.18
C VAL A 195 3.63 13.02 -0.82
N LEU A 196 3.52 13.63 0.36
CA LEU A 196 4.38 14.73 0.80
C LEU A 196 5.88 14.38 0.84
N PRO A 197 6.29 13.16 1.23
CA PRO A 197 7.69 12.78 1.17
C PRO A 197 8.26 12.83 -0.26
N SER A 198 7.47 12.44 -1.25
CA SER A 198 7.85 12.57 -2.66
C SER A 198 8.03 14.03 -3.05
N VAL A 199 7.09 14.91 -2.68
CA VAL A 199 7.18 16.36 -2.95
C VAL A 199 8.45 16.98 -2.35
N ALA A 200 8.75 16.62 -1.09
CA ALA A 200 9.95 17.09 -0.39
C ALA A 200 11.23 16.60 -1.07
N LEU A 201 11.25 15.35 -1.54
CA LEU A 201 12.38 14.75 -2.25
C LEU A 201 12.65 15.45 -3.59
N TYR A 202 11.64 15.64 -4.43
CA TYR A 202 11.80 16.35 -5.70
C TYR A 202 12.27 17.79 -5.51
N SER A 203 11.68 18.49 -4.54
CA SER A 203 12.07 19.85 -4.20
C SER A 203 13.52 19.92 -3.73
N THR A 204 13.99 18.90 -3.00
CA THR A 204 15.38 18.79 -2.54
C THR A 204 16.38 18.58 -3.67
N PHE A 205 16.02 17.80 -4.70
CA PHE A 205 16.89 17.60 -5.87
C PHE A 205 17.06 18.88 -6.70
N HIS A 206 16.02 19.71 -6.76
CA HIS A 206 15.95 20.87 -7.66
C HIS A 206 16.00 22.23 -6.94
N SER A 207 16.22 22.26 -5.62
CA SER A 207 16.34 23.50 -4.84
C SER A 207 17.66 24.23 -5.09
N SER A 208 17.61 25.56 -5.13
CA SER A 208 18.82 26.41 -5.21
C SER A 208 19.52 26.52 -3.86
N LYS A 209 20.85 26.75 -3.87
CA LYS A 209 21.66 26.98 -2.65
C LYS A 209 21.15 28.13 -1.77
N ASN A 210 20.47 29.12 -2.37
CA ASN A 210 19.90 30.25 -1.61
C ASN A 210 18.73 29.84 -0.72
N GLU A 211 18.10 28.68 -0.98
CA GLU A 211 17.02 28.15 -0.15
C GLU A 211 17.53 27.46 1.12
N ASP A 212 18.85 27.30 1.26
CA ASP A 212 19.45 26.71 2.45
C ASP A 212 19.64 27.69 3.61
N VAL A 213 19.57 29.00 3.32
CA VAL A 213 19.66 30.10 4.28
C VAL A 213 18.25 30.47 4.75
N ASP A 214 18.02 30.50 6.06
CA ASP A 214 16.72 30.91 6.60
C ASP A 214 16.50 32.43 6.55
N SER A 215 15.30 32.88 6.91
CA SER A 215 14.95 34.31 6.96
C SER A 215 15.83 35.14 7.90
N ASN A 216 16.56 34.49 8.81
CA ASN A 216 17.44 35.12 9.78
C ASN A 216 18.91 35.11 9.32
N GLY A 217 19.19 34.64 8.11
CA GLY A 217 20.54 34.56 7.54
C GLY A 217 21.36 33.38 8.04
N VAL A 218 20.77 32.42 8.76
CA VAL A 218 21.47 31.23 9.24
C VAL A 218 21.49 30.18 8.13
N GLU A 219 22.70 29.77 7.73
CA GLU A 219 22.90 28.66 6.80
C GLU A 219 22.68 27.34 7.53
N HIS A 220 21.67 26.57 7.11
CA HIS A 220 21.47 25.23 7.63
C HIS A 220 22.00 24.18 6.65
N MET A 221 22.20 22.95 7.13
CA MET A 221 22.69 21.86 6.29
C MET A 221 21.78 21.63 5.07
N SER A 222 22.39 21.50 3.89
CA SER A 222 21.59 21.29 2.68
C SER A 222 20.77 20.01 2.77
N ARG A 223 19.54 20.06 2.27
CA ARG A 223 18.64 18.90 2.27
C ARG A 223 19.25 17.70 1.54
N MET A 224 20.02 17.96 0.47
CA MET A 224 20.76 16.92 -0.25
C MET A 224 21.83 16.24 0.60
N LYS A 225 22.52 17.00 1.47
CA LYS A 225 23.52 16.43 2.38
C LYS A 225 22.85 15.58 3.46
N VAL A 226 21.72 16.04 4.01
CA VAL A 226 20.90 15.24 4.94
C VAL A 226 20.43 13.95 4.27
N PHE A 227 19.96 14.03 3.02
CA PHE A 227 19.54 12.87 2.24
C PHE A 227 20.70 11.87 2.10
N GLY A 228 21.87 12.31 1.62
CA GLY A 228 23.03 11.43 1.43
C GLY A 228 23.53 10.78 2.71
N ILE A 229 23.60 11.54 3.81
CA ILE A 229 23.99 11.01 5.13
C ILE A 229 22.95 10.00 5.63
N GLY A 230 21.65 10.32 5.50
CA GLY A 230 20.57 9.42 5.93
C GLY A 230 20.54 8.13 5.12
N ALA A 231 20.69 8.19 3.80
CA ALA A 231 20.71 7.02 2.93
C ALA A 231 21.92 6.13 3.20
N LEU A 232 23.11 6.70 3.30
CA LEU A 232 24.31 5.93 3.64
C LEU A 232 24.24 5.36 5.05
N GLY A 233 23.78 6.16 6.02
CA GLY A 233 23.60 5.74 7.40
C GLY A 233 22.63 4.58 7.53
N MET A 234 21.49 4.64 6.84
CA MET A 234 20.50 3.57 6.84
C MET A 234 20.96 2.34 6.06
N ALA A 235 21.68 2.51 4.95
CA ALA A 235 22.32 1.39 4.27
C ALA A 235 23.30 0.68 5.21
N VAL A 236 24.29 1.39 5.78
CA VAL A 236 25.25 0.81 6.72
C VAL A 236 24.55 0.16 7.92
N PHE A 237 23.50 0.81 8.45
CA PHE A 237 22.70 0.26 9.54
C PHE A 237 21.95 -1.01 9.13
N HIS A 238 21.40 -1.08 7.93
CA HIS A 238 20.75 -2.29 7.44
C HIS A 238 21.77 -3.42 7.21
N LEU A 239 23.01 -3.12 6.79
CA LEU A 239 24.09 -4.10 6.65
C LEU A 239 24.49 -4.69 8.00
N LEU A 240 24.91 -3.82 8.91
CA LEU A 240 25.45 -4.17 10.22
C LEU A 240 24.36 -4.63 11.19
N GLY A 241 23.15 -4.13 10.99
CA GLY A 241 21.98 -4.41 11.79
C GLY A 241 21.14 -5.54 11.17
N PRO A 242 19.83 -5.33 11.00
CA PRO A 242 18.87 -6.41 10.78
C PRO A 242 19.01 -7.13 9.43
N GLY A 243 19.56 -6.49 8.40
CA GLY A 243 19.54 -7.02 7.03
C GLY A 243 20.51 -8.16 6.77
N PHE A 244 21.66 -8.21 7.47
CA PHE A 244 22.66 -9.27 7.25
C PHE A 244 23.45 -9.67 8.49
N VAL A 245 24.14 -8.72 9.14
CA VAL A 245 25.10 -9.05 10.20
C VAL A 245 24.41 -9.42 11.52
N SER A 246 23.33 -8.74 11.87
CA SER A 246 22.62 -8.89 13.15
C SER A 246 21.11 -9.16 12.97
N PRO A 247 20.68 -10.29 12.35
CA PRO A 247 19.27 -10.55 12.05
C PRO A 247 18.36 -10.58 13.29
N LEU A 248 18.89 -10.82 14.49
CA LEU A 248 18.12 -10.74 15.74
C LEU A 248 17.44 -9.38 15.93
N LEU A 249 18.01 -8.29 15.40
CA LEU A 249 17.41 -6.95 15.48
C LEU A 249 16.09 -6.82 14.72
N GLN A 250 15.72 -7.78 13.87
CA GLN A 250 14.40 -7.85 13.24
C GLN A 250 13.30 -8.31 14.23
N TYR A 251 13.68 -8.99 15.31
CA TYR A 251 12.78 -9.71 16.22
C TYR A 251 13.19 -9.49 17.68
N LEU A 252 12.91 -8.31 18.26
CA LEU A 252 13.21 -8.01 19.67
C LEU A 252 11.98 -8.22 20.57
N PRO A 253 11.71 -9.43 21.09
CA PRO A 253 10.55 -9.70 21.93
C PRO A 253 10.79 -9.31 23.39
N ILE A 254 10.63 -8.03 23.72
CA ILE A 254 10.90 -7.52 25.07
C ILE A 254 10.08 -8.28 26.13
N LEU A 255 8.82 -8.60 25.83
CA LEU A 255 7.98 -9.35 26.77
C LEU A 255 8.56 -10.74 27.06
N CYS A 256 9.06 -11.46 26.06
CA CYS A 256 9.65 -12.79 26.25
C CYS A 256 10.92 -12.76 27.07
N TRP A 257 11.72 -11.71 26.94
CA TRP A 257 12.97 -11.53 27.70
C TRP A 257 12.72 -11.18 29.17
N ILE A 258 11.65 -10.45 29.46
CA ILE A 258 11.30 -10.06 30.85
C ILE A 258 10.46 -11.14 31.53
N ALA A 259 9.58 -11.82 30.79
CA ALA A 259 8.75 -12.88 31.33
C ALA A 259 9.58 -14.13 31.65
N PRO A 260 9.29 -14.84 32.75
CA PRO A 260 9.95 -16.12 33.01
C PRO A 260 9.56 -17.13 31.93
N ALA A 261 10.45 -18.07 31.63
CA ALA A 261 10.19 -19.14 30.66
C ALA A 261 8.94 -19.98 31.02
N SER A 262 8.61 -20.09 32.31
CA SER A 262 7.39 -20.78 32.78
C SER A 262 6.08 -20.04 32.47
N ALA A 263 6.12 -18.76 32.08
CA ALA A 263 4.94 -17.99 31.72
C ALA A 263 4.56 -18.21 30.25
N THR A 264 4.07 -19.41 29.93
CA THR A 264 3.77 -19.84 28.55
C THR A 264 2.94 -18.84 27.75
N ILE A 265 1.88 -18.25 28.33
CA ILE A 265 1.05 -17.27 27.62
C ILE A 265 1.86 -16.01 27.28
N ALA A 266 2.69 -15.51 28.20
CA ALA A 266 3.51 -14.33 27.96
C ALA A 266 4.57 -14.57 26.87
N GLN A 267 5.18 -15.76 26.86
CA GLN A 267 6.10 -16.19 25.80
C GLN A 267 5.39 -16.29 24.44
N GLN A 268 4.22 -16.94 24.40
CA GLN A 268 3.46 -17.12 23.17
C GLN A 268 2.93 -15.81 22.58
N VAL A 269 2.41 -14.88 23.39
CA VAL A 269 1.88 -13.59 22.89
C VAL A 269 2.98 -12.57 22.65
N GLY A 270 4.12 -12.70 23.34
CA GLY A 270 5.29 -11.85 23.21
C GLY A 270 6.04 -12.08 21.91
N SER A 271 6.02 -13.30 21.37
CA SER A 271 6.66 -13.62 20.08
C SER A 271 6.13 -12.75 18.94
N PRO A 272 7.01 -12.11 18.15
CA PRO A 272 6.62 -11.32 16.99
C PRO A 272 6.24 -12.18 15.78
N VAL A 273 6.64 -13.46 15.74
CA VAL A 273 6.43 -14.36 14.59
C VAL A 273 5.30 -15.33 14.86
N TYR A 274 5.38 -16.11 15.94
CA TYR A 274 4.35 -17.09 16.32
C TYR A 274 3.24 -16.50 17.20
N GLY A 275 3.48 -15.31 17.75
CA GLY A 275 2.55 -14.56 18.59
C GLY A 275 2.05 -13.26 17.97
N THR A 276 1.37 -12.47 18.80
CA THR A 276 0.87 -11.13 18.47
C THR A 276 1.93 -10.03 18.65
N GLY A 277 3.16 -10.36 19.04
CA GLY A 277 4.24 -9.40 19.23
C GLY A 277 3.98 -8.38 20.35
N VAL A 278 3.34 -8.77 21.45
CA VAL A 278 3.10 -7.85 22.58
C VAL A 278 4.44 -7.33 23.11
N LEU A 279 4.61 -6.00 23.11
CA LEU A 279 5.88 -5.31 23.43
C LEU A 279 7.09 -5.72 22.57
N SER A 280 6.87 -6.37 21.43
CA SER A 280 7.95 -6.64 20.48
C SER A 280 8.36 -5.36 19.74
N LEU A 281 9.65 -5.22 19.50
CA LEU A 281 10.22 -4.21 18.62
C LEU A 281 10.91 -4.88 17.43
N THR A 282 10.92 -4.18 16.32
CA THR A 282 11.85 -4.44 15.20
C THR A 282 12.68 -3.20 14.96
N LEU A 283 13.94 -3.36 14.58
CA LEU A 283 14.76 -2.28 14.05
C LEU A 283 14.88 -2.34 12.53
N ASP A 284 14.14 -3.24 11.88
CA ASP A 284 14.18 -3.37 10.43
C ASP A 284 13.38 -2.27 9.73
N TRP A 285 14.11 -1.32 9.15
CA TRP A 285 13.51 -0.22 8.39
C TRP A 285 12.67 -0.72 7.20
N THR A 286 12.99 -1.87 6.62
CA THR A 286 12.21 -2.42 5.49
C THR A 286 10.80 -2.82 5.90
N THR A 287 10.57 -3.10 7.20
CA THR A 287 9.24 -3.36 7.76
C THR A 287 8.58 -2.09 8.32
N ILE A 288 9.36 -1.14 8.85
CA ILE A 288 8.86 0.11 9.44
C ILE A 288 8.43 1.14 8.38
N GLY A 289 9.32 1.41 7.42
CA GLY A 289 9.15 2.35 6.31
C GLY A 289 8.93 3.83 6.67
N SER A 290 9.04 4.68 5.66
CA SER A 290 8.75 6.13 5.76
C SER A 290 7.30 6.48 6.13
N GLY A 291 6.37 5.52 6.07
CA GLY A 291 4.99 5.65 6.55
C GLY A 291 4.91 6.22 7.97
N SER A 292 5.76 5.69 8.86
CA SER A 292 5.87 6.09 10.28
C SER A 292 6.34 7.53 10.48
N MET A 293 6.89 8.17 9.43
CA MET A 293 7.35 9.56 9.45
C MET A 293 6.54 10.45 8.51
N SER A 294 5.47 9.95 7.87
CA SER A 294 4.68 10.70 6.89
C SER A 294 3.23 10.94 7.29
N ILE A 295 2.61 9.96 7.95
CA ILE A 295 1.20 10.06 8.37
C ILE A 295 1.03 10.98 9.59
N PRO A 296 -0.12 11.67 9.75
CA PRO A 296 -0.41 12.45 10.94
C PRO A 296 -0.37 11.60 12.21
N PHE A 297 0.02 12.19 13.34
CA PHE A 297 0.10 11.45 14.60
C PHE A 297 -1.26 10.85 15.02
N TRP A 298 -2.36 11.56 14.78
CA TRP A 298 -3.69 11.03 15.10
C TRP A 298 -3.98 9.74 14.31
N SER A 299 -3.53 9.63 13.06
CA SER A 299 -3.72 8.42 12.24
C SER A 299 -2.90 7.25 12.76
N ALA A 300 -1.63 7.52 13.13
CA ALA A 300 -0.78 6.53 13.80
C ALA A 300 -1.37 6.06 15.14
N ALA A 301 -1.93 6.98 15.93
CA ALA A 301 -2.55 6.67 17.21
C ALA A 301 -3.81 5.80 17.07
N ASN A 302 -4.68 6.07 16.09
CA ASN A 302 -5.86 5.23 15.82
C ASN A 302 -5.45 3.79 15.48
N GLN A 303 -4.47 3.60 14.59
CA GLN A 303 -3.96 2.27 14.25
C GLN A 303 -3.35 1.56 15.48
N PHE A 304 -2.55 2.28 16.27
CA PHE A 304 -1.95 1.71 17.46
C PHE A 304 -3.00 1.30 18.50
N VAL A 305 -4.05 2.09 18.70
CA VAL A 305 -5.20 1.72 19.55
C VAL A 305 -5.88 0.45 19.03
N SER A 306 -6.03 0.29 17.71
CA SER A 306 -6.55 -0.95 17.13
C SER A 306 -5.68 -2.15 17.51
N TYR A 307 -4.36 -2.04 17.32
CA TYR A 307 -3.44 -3.11 17.70
C TYR A 307 -3.47 -3.41 19.21
N LEU A 308 -3.53 -2.41 20.07
CA LEU A 308 -3.68 -2.62 21.51
C LEU A 308 -4.95 -3.42 21.85
N ILE A 309 -6.08 -3.06 21.25
CA ILE A 309 -7.35 -3.72 21.51
C ILE A 309 -7.35 -5.15 20.95
N PHE A 310 -7.03 -5.34 19.67
CA PHE A 310 -7.21 -6.63 19.02
C PHE A 310 -6.02 -7.58 19.22
N MET A 311 -4.80 -7.06 19.14
CA MET A 311 -3.59 -7.88 19.28
C MET A 311 -3.18 -8.05 20.74
N TRP A 312 -3.19 -6.99 21.55
CA TRP A 312 -2.62 -7.07 22.91
C TRP A 312 -3.64 -7.41 24.00
N LEU A 313 -4.93 -7.21 23.73
CA LEU A 313 -6.00 -7.51 24.68
C LEU A 313 -6.88 -8.67 24.23
N ILE A 314 -7.60 -8.51 23.12
CA ILE A 314 -8.63 -9.47 22.70
C ILE A 314 -8.02 -10.82 22.31
N THR A 315 -6.93 -10.85 21.54
CA THR A 315 -6.31 -12.12 21.13
C THR A 315 -5.77 -12.93 22.31
N PRO A 316 -5.03 -12.35 23.28
CA PRO A 316 -4.64 -13.07 24.50
C PRO A 316 -5.82 -13.54 25.36
N LEU A 317 -6.87 -12.73 25.49
CA LEU A 317 -8.09 -13.12 26.21
C LEU A 317 -8.81 -14.28 25.52
N ASN A 318 -8.84 -14.27 24.19
CA ASN A 318 -9.37 -15.35 23.39
C ASN A 318 -8.56 -16.65 23.58
N VAL A 319 -7.23 -16.58 23.49
CA VAL A 319 -6.35 -17.75 23.71
C VAL A 319 -6.59 -18.33 25.11
N LYS A 320 -6.68 -17.48 26.14
CA LYS A 320 -6.94 -17.91 27.52
C LYS A 320 -8.34 -18.50 27.72
N GLY A 321 -9.35 -17.91 27.10
CA GLY A 321 -10.75 -18.31 27.23
C GLY A 321 -11.19 -19.40 26.24
N ASN A 322 -10.34 -19.75 25.27
CA ASN A 322 -10.65 -20.61 24.13
C ASN A 322 -12.00 -20.29 23.47
N TRP A 323 -12.24 -19.03 23.09
CA TRP A 323 -13.58 -18.58 22.66
C TRP A 323 -14.11 -19.31 21.42
N PHE A 324 -13.23 -19.91 20.62
CA PHE A 324 -13.58 -20.68 19.43
C PHE A 324 -13.55 -22.20 19.65
N ASN A 325 -13.43 -22.69 20.88
CA ASN A 325 -13.37 -24.13 21.20
C ASN A 325 -12.35 -24.89 20.33
N GLN A 326 -11.20 -24.27 20.09
CA GLN A 326 -10.15 -24.85 19.28
C GLN A 326 -9.53 -26.03 20.03
N PRO A 327 -9.25 -27.15 19.35
CA PRO A 327 -8.42 -28.20 19.92
C PRO A 327 -7.08 -27.61 20.35
N LYS A 328 -6.57 -28.07 21.51
CA LYS A 328 -5.33 -27.53 22.09
C LYS A 328 -4.21 -27.57 21.05
N PRO A 329 -3.44 -26.48 20.93
CA PRO A 329 -2.80 -26.12 19.68
C PRO A 329 -1.68 -27.09 19.30
N SER A 330 -1.60 -27.42 18.00
CA SER A 330 -0.35 -27.73 17.32
C SER A 330 0.12 -26.60 16.39
N ILE A 331 -0.60 -25.46 16.36
CA ILE A 331 -0.32 -24.30 15.50
C ILE A 331 -0.16 -23.01 16.32
N SER A 332 0.67 -22.09 15.83
CA SER A 332 0.96 -20.81 16.48
C SER A 332 -0.26 -19.88 16.55
N ILE A 333 -0.29 -18.99 17.55
CA ILE A 333 -1.35 -17.98 17.73
C ILE A 333 -1.47 -17.10 16.47
N ASN A 334 -0.32 -16.69 15.95
CA ASN A 334 -0.17 -15.99 14.67
C ASN A 334 0.17 -17.02 13.58
N SER A 335 -0.83 -17.40 12.78
CA SER A 335 -0.65 -18.32 11.67
C SER A 335 -1.72 -18.08 10.60
N SER A 336 -1.34 -18.19 9.33
CA SER A 336 -2.29 -18.24 8.21
C SER A 336 -2.76 -19.67 7.89
N LYS A 337 -2.29 -20.68 8.64
CA LYS A 337 -2.64 -22.10 8.45
C LYS A 337 -4.01 -22.43 9.05
N LEU A 338 -4.68 -23.40 8.42
CA LEU A 338 -5.95 -23.97 8.91
C LEU A 338 -5.69 -25.23 9.74
N MET A 339 -6.59 -25.51 10.68
CA MET A 339 -6.49 -26.64 11.62
C MET A 339 -7.75 -27.51 11.56
N ASN A 340 -7.61 -28.83 11.63
CA ASN A 340 -8.75 -29.75 11.69
C ASN A 340 -9.26 -29.96 13.12
N ASN A 341 -10.33 -30.76 13.23
CA ASN A 341 -10.95 -31.18 14.50
C ASN A 341 -10.00 -31.92 15.50
N VAL A 342 -8.84 -32.41 15.06
CA VAL A 342 -7.82 -33.06 15.92
C VAL A 342 -6.68 -32.11 16.27
N GLY A 343 -6.72 -30.86 15.83
CA GLY A 343 -5.69 -29.87 16.14
C GLY A 343 -4.47 -29.91 15.22
N LYS A 344 -4.52 -30.67 14.12
CA LYS A 344 -3.44 -30.74 13.13
C LYS A 344 -3.66 -29.74 12.01
N ALA A 345 -2.56 -29.14 11.53
CA ALA A 345 -2.60 -28.28 10.36
C ALA A 345 -3.12 -29.06 9.14
N ILE A 346 -4.18 -28.55 8.50
CA ILE A 346 -4.73 -29.09 7.27
C ILE A 346 -4.39 -28.17 6.12
N GLY A 347 -3.70 -28.73 5.13
CA GLY A 347 -3.31 -28.00 3.94
C GLY A 347 -4.46 -27.90 2.95
N ALA A 348 -4.51 -26.77 2.26
CA ALA A 348 -5.40 -26.50 1.17
C ALA A 348 -5.44 -27.63 0.10
N ALA A 349 -4.26 -28.12 -0.29
CA ALA A 349 -4.11 -29.22 -1.25
C ALA A 349 -4.74 -30.57 -0.79
N LYS A 350 -5.01 -30.75 0.51
CA LYS A 350 -5.73 -31.94 1.01
C LYS A 350 -7.24 -31.79 0.92
N LEU A 351 -7.78 -30.58 0.87
CA LEU A 351 -9.23 -30.36 0.84
C LEU A 351 -9.81 -30.29 -0.58
N VAL A 352 -8.97 -30.17 -1.61
CA VAL A 352 -9.41 -30.04 -3.01
C VAL A 352 -8.90 -31.21 -3.83
N ASP A 353 -9.75 -31.68 -4.74
CA ASP A 353 -9.36 -32.61 -5.77
C ASP A 353 -8.71 -31.82 -6.91
N LYS A 354 -7.47 -32.19 -7.26
CA LYS A 354 -6.69 -31.51 -8.31
C LYS A 354 -7.32 -31.65 -9.70
N SER A 355 -8.09 -32.71 -9.95
CA SER A 355 -8.67 -32.97 -11.27
C SER A 355 -9.97 -32.20 -11.51
N THR A 356 -10.78 -32.01 -10.47
CA THR A 356 -12.06 -31.30 -10.57
C THR A 356 -11.99 -29.86 -10.09
N ASN A 357 -10.91 -29.48 -9.40
CA ASN A 357 -10.76 -28.18 -8.75
C ASN A 357 -11.91 -27.84 -7.77
N THR A 358 -12.56 -28.87 -7.25
CA THR A 358 -13.64 -28.78 -6.26
C THR A 358 -13.21 -29.34 -4.92
N ILE A 359 -13.93 -28.94 -3.87
CA ILE A 359 -13.73 -29.51 -2.54
C ILE A 359 -13.99 -31.03 -2.55
N ARG A 360 -13.14 -31.78 -1.87
CA ARG A 360 -13.37 -33.18 -1.50
C ARG A 360 -14.25 -33.20 -0.26
N ASP A 361 -15.56 -33.29 -0.48
CA ASP A 361 -16.57 -33.24 0.59
C ASP A 361 -16.32 -34.33 1.64
N ASP A 362 -15.88 -35.52 1.25
CA ASP A 362 -15.51 -36.62 2.17
C ASP A 362 -14.38 -36.23 3.14
N ILE A 363 -13.32 -35.61 2.63
CA ILE A 363 -12.19 -35.15 3.47
C ILE A 363 -12.60 -33.97 4.33
N TYR A 364 -13.38 -33.04 3.79
CA TYR A 364 -13.90 -31.91 4.54
C TYR A 364 -14.77 -32.38 5.71
N GLU A 365 -15.73 -33.27 5.45
CA GLU A 365 -16.64 -33.84 6.45
C GLU A 365 -15.89 -34.63 7.53
N ALA A 366 -14.81 -35.35 7.17
CA ALA A 366 -13.97 -36.06 8.15
C ALA A 366 -13.16 -35.12 9.06
N ASN A 367 -12.84 -33.90 8.61
CA ASN A 367 -11.97 -32.97 9.31
C ASN A 367 -12.70 -31.79 9.97
N ARG A 368 -14.00 -31.60 9.70
CA ARG A 368 -14.78 -30.50 10.26
C ARG A 368 -15.01 -30.66 11.79
N PRO A 369 -15.14 -29.56 12.54
CA PRO A 369 -14.98 -28.16 12.11
C PRO A 369 -13.52 -27.83 11.77
N ILE A 370 -13.33 -26.94 10.79
CA ILE A 370 -12.01 -26.38 10.48
C ILE A 370 -11.83 -25.10 11.28
N TYR A 371 -10.67 -24.95 11.90
CA TYR A 371 -10.33 -23.85 12.79
C TYR A 371 -9.27 -22.94 12.17
N LEU A 372 -9.42 -21.64 12.40
CA LEU A 372 -8.41 -20.61 12.19
C LEU A 372 -7.49 -20.53 13.41
N SER A 373 -6.36 -19.81 13.33
CA SER A 373 -5.67 -19.37 14.55
C SER A 373 -6.47 -18.26 15.25
N PRO A 374 -6.31 -18.07 16.58
CA PRO A 374 -6.97 -16.98 17.30
C PRO A 374 -6.76 -15.61 16.68
N PHE A 375 -5.52 -15.27 16.31
CA PHE A 375 -5.20 -13.98 15.69
C PHE A 375 -5.83 -13.86 14.31
N PHE A 376 -5.79 -14.92 13.50
CA PHE A 376 -6.36 -14.93 12.15
C PHE A 376 -7.87 -14.67 12.17
N ALA A 377 -8.61 -15.25 13.11
CA ALA A 377 -10.03 -14.96 13.27
C ALA A 377 -10.29 -13.47 13.54
N TRP A 378 -9.50 -12.82 14.41
CA TRP A 378 -9.62 -11.38 14.68
C TRP A 378 -9.16 -10.51 13.51
N SER A 379 -8.18 -10.94 12.71
CA SER A 379 -7.82 -10.29 11.46
C SER A 379 -8.98 -10.29 10.45
N TYR A 380 -9.80 -11.35 10.40
CA TYR A 380 -11.02 -11.36 9.58
C TYR A 380 -12.13 -10.48 10.16
N PHE A 381 -12.30 -10.41 11.49
CA PHE A 381 -13.16 -9.40 12.11
C PHE A 381 -12.75 -7.99 11.66
N GLY A 382 -11.46 -7.66 11.79
CA GLY A 382 -10.91 -6.38 11.38
C GLY A 382 -11.13 -6.08 9.90
N SER A 383 -10.90 -7.06 9.03
CA SER A 383 -11.10 -6.90 7.59
C SER A 383 -12.55 -6.56 7.22
N MET A 384 -13.53 -7.17 7.88
CA MET A 384 -14.95 -6.84 7.69
C MET A 384 -15.29 -5.45 8.27
N ALA A 385 -14.79 -5.17 9.48
CA ALA A 385 -15.07 -3.94 10.20
C ALA A 385 -14.43 -2.72 9.54
N THR A 386 -13.17 -2.79 9.10
CA THR A 386 -12.47 -1.69 8.42
C THR A 386 -13.18 -1.28 7.13
N PHE A 387 -13.59 -2.25 6.29
CA PHE A 387 -14.30 -1.91 5.05
C PHE A 387 -15.65 -1.25 5.34
N MET A 388 -16.45 -1.85 6.23
CA MET A 388 -17.77 -1.31 6.54
C MET A 388 -17.67 0.03 7.27
N ALA A 389 -16.67 0.21 8.14
CA ALA A 389 -16.34 1.47 8.76
C ALA A 389 -15.92 2.52 7.73
N ALA A 390 -15.14 2.17 6.70
CA ALA A 390 -14.76 3.14 5.66
C ALA A 390 -16.01 3.70 4.97
N VAL A 391 -16.94 2.82 4.58
CA VAL A 391 -18.21 3.19 3.96
C VAL A 391 -19.05 4.07 4.88
N SER A 392 -19.37 3.59 6.10
CA SER A 392 -20.24 4.32 7.04
C SER A 392 -19.60 5.61 7.53
N HIS A 393 -18.29 5.62 7.80
CA HIS A 393 -17.54 6.83 8.19
C HIS A 393 -17.56 7.87 7.09
N THR A 394 -17.34 7.46 5.85
CA THR A 394 -17.41 8.37 4.70
C THR A 394 -18.79 8.98 4.53
N ILE A 395 -19.85 8.19 4.67
CA ILE A 395 -21.23 8.68 4.57
C ILE A 395 -21.56 9.66 5.72
N VAL A 396 -21.22 9.29 6.96
CA VAL A 396 -21.61 10.04 8.17
C VAL A 396 -20.82 11.34 8.33
N TRP A 397 -19.51 11.30 8.08
CA TRP A 397 -18.61 12.43 8.33
C TRP A 397 -18.39 13.30 7.09
N TYR A 398 -18.28 12.70 5.91
CA TYR A 398 -17.90 13.40 4.68
C TYR A 398 -19.02 13.48 3.64
N GLY A 399 -20.13 12.75 3.83
CA GLY A 399 -21.15 12.55 2.79
C GLY A 399 -21.78 13.84 2.27
N LYS A 400 -21.97 14.85 3.15
CA LYS A 400 -22.51 16.16 2.75
C LYS A 400 -21.58 16.90 1.79
N ASP A 401 -20.28 16.93 2.10
CA ASP A 401 -19.29 17.63 1.27
C ASP A 401 -19.03 16.89 -0.04
N ILE A 402 -18.97 15.55 0.00
CA ILE A 402 -18.86 14.72 -1.20
C ILE A 402 -20.05 14.98 -2.12
N TRP A 403 -21.27 15.00 -1.58
CA TRP A 403 -22.49 15.23 -2.37
C TRP A 403 -22.57 16.66 -2.93
N ALA A 404 -22.21 17.66 -2.13
CA ALA A 404 -22.14 19.05 -2.58
C ALA A 404 -21.16 19.21 -3.74
N ARG A 405 -19.96 18.59 -3.63
CA ARG A 405 -18.93 18.63 -4.67
C ARG A 405 -19.29 17.81 -5.91
N PHE A 406 -20.06 16.73 -5.76
CA PHE A 406 -20.57 15.98 -6.90
C PHE A 406 -21.54 16.82 -7.77
N ARG A 407 -22.25 17.76 -7.15
CA ARG A 407 -23.17 18.69 -7.84
C ARG A 407 -22.49 19.98 -8.31
N ALA A 408 -21.37 20.35 -7.70
CA ALA A 408 -20.59 21.55 -8.05
C ALA A 408 -19.95 21.41 -9.44
N SER A 409 -19.78 22.54 -10.14
CA SER A 409 -19.08 22.54 -11.43
C SER A 409 -17.57 22.38 -11.20
N GLN A 410 -16.86 21.74 -12.15
CA GLN A 410 -15.39 21.60 -12.09
C GLN A 410 -14.65 22.94 -12.00
N HIS A 411 -15.31 24.05 -12.35
CA HIS A 411 -14.75 25.39 -12.41
C HIS A 411 -15.33 26.32 -11.34
N ASP A 412 -16.05 25.80 -10.34
CA ASP A 412 -16.38 26.61 -9.18
C ASP A 412 -15.05 27.00 -8.54
N GLN A 413 -14.70 28.28 -8.62
CA GLN A 413 -13.36 28.81 -8.36
C GLN A 413 -12.93 28.49 -6.93
N GLU A 414 -12.20 27.39 -6.75
CA GLU A 414 -11.48 27.15 -5.51
C GLU A 414 -10.31 28.13 -5.44
N GLU A 415 -10.31 29.02 -4.45
CA GLU A 415 -9.28 30.05 -4.24
C GLU A 415 -7.92 29.48 -3.78
N ASP A 416 -7.71 28.16 -3.84
CA ASP A 416 -6.43 27.55 -3.50
C ASP A 416 -5.34 27.84 -4.55
N ILE A 417 -4.15 28.18 -4.07
CA ILE A 417 -3.02 28.56 -4.93
C ILE A 417 -2.58 27.42 -5.86
N HIS A 418 -2.65 26.16 -5.42
CA HIS A 418 -2.26 25.04 -6.28
C HIS A 418 -3.27 24.79 -7.40
N CYS A 419 -4.57 24.98 -7.13
CA CYS A 419 -5.60 24.98 -8.17
C CYS A 419 -5.38 26.09 -9.19
N GLN A 420 -5.16 27.33 -8.75
CA GLN A 420 -4.92 28.47 -9.64
C GLN A 420 -3.69 28.27 -10.56
N LEU A 421 -2.64 27.63 -10.04
CA LEU A 421 -1.44 27.32 -10.83
C LEU A 421 -1.69 26.18 -11.83
N ILE A 422 -2.39 25.13 -11.42
CA ILE A 422 -2.70 23.98 -12.28
C ILE A 422 -3.71 24.33 -13.39
N ASP A 423 -4.64 25.25 -13.14
CA ASP A 423 -5.65 25.66 -14.13
C ASP A 423 -5.06 26.36 -15.37
N LYS A 424 -3.77 26.74 -15.32
CA LYS A 424 -3.03 27.22 -16.50
C LYS A 424 -2.72 26.11 -17.52
N TYR A 425 -2.80 24.84 -17.11
CA TYR A 425 -2.54 23.69 -17.98
C TYR A 425 -3.83 23.13 -18.58
N PRO A 426 -3.78 22.61 -19.81
CA PRO A 426 -4.90 21.86 -20.35
C PRO A 426 -5.22 20.63 -19.49
N GLU A 427 -6.41 20.63 -18.91
CA GLU A 427 -6.93 19.50 -18.13
C GLU A 427 -7.21 18.28 -19.03
N VAL A 428 -7.20 17.09 -18.45
CA VAL A 428 -7.64 15.86 -19.12
C VAL A 428 -9.17 15.88 -19.22
N PRO A 429 -9.77 15.77 -20.41
CA PRO A 429 -11.22 15.67 -20.54
C PRO A 429 -11.78 14.47 -19.77
N ASP A 430 -12.91 14.63 -19.07
CA ASP A 430 -13.59 13.51 -18.37
C ASP A 430 -13.92 12.36 -19.34
N THR A 431 -14.17 12.68 -20.62
CA THR A 431 -14.44 11.70 -21.68
C THR A 431 -13.30 10.71 -21.90
N TRP A 432 -12.04 11.09 -21.64
CA TRP A 432 -10.90 10.16 -21.76
C TRP A 432 -10.99 9.06 -20.70
N TYR A 433 -11.31 9.44 -19.46
CA TYR A 433 -11.49 8.49 -18.37
C TYR A 433 -12.73 7.60 -18.58
N TYR A 434 -13.85 8.17 -19.03
CA TYR A 434 -15.05 7.39 -19.33
C TYR A 434 -14.86 6.42 -20.50
N ALA A 435 -14.23 6.87 -21.59
CA ALA A 435 -13.93 6.01 -22.73
C ALA A 435 -12.98 4.88 -22.33
N PHE A 436 -11.92 5.19 -21.57
CA PHE A 436 -10.97 4.20 -21.10
C PHE A 436 -11.62 3.19 -20.14
N PHE A 437 -12.50 3.65 -19.23
CA PHE A 437 -13.29 2.78 -18.36
C PHE A 437 -14.22 1.84 -19.14
N ALA A 438 -14.91 2.37 -20.16
CA ALA A 438 -15.81 1.57 -21.00
C ALA A 438 -15.04 0.49 -21.79
N ILE A 439 -13.92 0.87 -22.42
CA ILE A 439 -13.07 -0.06 -23.18
C ILE A 439 -12.52 -1.17 -22.26
N THR A 440 -11.99 -0.79 -21.10
CA THR A 440 -11.41 -1.75 -20.15
C THR A 440 -12.49 -2.64 -19.52
N THR A 441 -13.70 -2.13 -19.28
CA THR A 441 -14.86 -2.93 -18.84
C THR A 441 -15.24 -3.99 -19.87
N VAL A 442 -15.36 -3.61 -21.14
CA VAL A 442 -15.65 -4.57 -22.23
C VAL A 442 -14.54 -5.62 -22.31
N LEU A 443 -13.29 -5.20 -22.22
CA LEU A 443 -12.16 -6.12 -22.26
C LEU A 443 -12.17 -7.08 -21.08
N THR A 444 -12.43 -6.60 -19.85
CA THR A 444 -12.58 -7.44 -18.66
C THR A 444 -13.68 -8.48 -18.86
N ILE A 445 -14.85 -8.08 -19.37
CA ILE A 445 -15.95 -9.02 -19.65
C ILE A 445 -15.50 -10.07 -20.66
N VAL A 446 -14.87 -9.65 -21.77
CA VAL A 446 -14.41 -10.57 -22.82
C VAL A 446 -13.41 -11.58 -22.26
N VAL A 447 -12.39 -11.11 -21.53
CA VAL A 447 -11.36 -12.00 -20.97
C VAL A 447 -11.94 -12.93 -19.92
N CYS A 448 -12.71 -12.42 -18.96
CA CYS A 448 -13.25 -13.23 -17.88
C CYS A 448 -14.29 -14.25 -18.39
N HIS A 449 -15.08 -13.90 -19.41
CA HIS A 449 -16.12 -14.76 -19.93
C HIS A 449 -15.62 -15.81 -20.92
N PHE A 450 -14.71 -15.44 -21.83
CA PHE A 450 -14.27 -16.31 -22.93
C PHE A 450 -12.94 -17.02 -22.69
N SER A 451 -12.16 -16.62 -21.67
CA SER A 451 -10.97 -17.40 -21.27
C SER A 451 -11.35 -18.63 -20.44
N GLY A 452 -10.34 -19.44 -20.09
CA GLY A 452 -10.49 -20.59 -19.19
C GLY A 452 -11.01 -20.24 -17.78
N ILE A 453 -11.07 -18.95 -17.40
CA ILE A 453 -11.67 -18.51 -16.13
C ILE A 453 -13.18 -18.79 -16.08
N GLN A 454 -13.88 -18.69 -17.22
CA GLN A 454 -15.32 -18.94 -17.36
C GLN A 454 -16.20 -18.16 -16.36
N MET A 455 -15.80 -16.95 -15.97
CA MET A 455 -16.61 -16.06 -15.13
C MET A 455 -17.67 -15.37 -16.00
N VAL A 456 -18.94 -15.65 -15.72
CA VAL A 456 -20.06 -15.09 -16.51
C VAL A 456 -20.08 -13.55 -16.44
N TRP A 457 -20.42 -12.90 -17.55
CA TRP A 457 -20.31 -11.45 -17.73
C TRP A 457 -20.98 -10.61 -16.63
N TYR A 458 -22.13 -11.05 -16.08
CA TYR A 458 -22.82 -10.30 -15.03
C TYR A 458 -22.11 -10.35 -13.68
N TRP A 459 -21.30 -11.39 -13.41
CA TRP A 459 -20.40 -11.42 -12.24
C TRP A 459 -19.23 -10.44 -12.41
N CYS A 460 -18.76 -10.23 -13.63
CA CYS A 460 -17.75 -9.20 -13.92
C CYS A 460 -18.31 -7.81 -13.62
N ILE A 461 -19.55 -7.53 -14.05
CA ILE A 461 -20.23 -6.26 -13.76
C ILE A 461 -20.41 -6.08 -12.25
N LEU A 462 -20.83 -7.13 -11.53
CA LEU A 462 -20.94 -7.08 -10.08
C LEU A 462 -19.59 -6.76 -9.42
N ALA A 463 -18.49 -7.38 -9.86
CA ALA A 463 -17.15 -7.09 -9.34
C ALA A 463 -16.79 -5.62 -9.54
N ILE A 464 -17.04 -5.07 -10.74
CA ILE A 464 -16.79 -3.67 -11.06
C ILE A 464 -17.64 -2.74 -10.17
N ILE A 465 -18.92 -3.05 -9.95
CA ILE A 465 -19.79 -2.25 -9.05
C ILE A 465 -19.23 -2.26 -7.63
N VAL A 466 -18.84 -3.44 -7.12
CA VAL A 466 -18.25 -3.57 -5.79
C VAL A 466 -16.98 -2.74 -5.69
N SER A 467 -16.08 -2.80 -6.67
CA SER A 467 -14.86 -1.98 -6.71
C SER A 467 -15.19 -0.49 -6.71
N VAL A 468 -16.08 -0.02 -7.58
CA VAL A 468 -16.47 1.41 -7.67
C VAL A 468 -17.01 1.93 -6.33
N VAL A 469 -17.92 1.17 -5.71
CA VAL A 469 -18.53 1.56 -4.43
C VAL A 469 -17.52 1.53 -3.29
N GLY A 470 -16.64 0.52 -3.26
CA GLY A 470 -15.66 0.36 -2.19
C GLY A 470 -14.44 1.28 -2.30
N THR A 471 -14.00 1.62 -3.51
CA THR A 471 -12.78 2.42 -3.74
C THR A 471 -12.94 3.86 -3.27
N VAL A 472 -14.11 4.49 -3.44
CA VAL A 472 -14.28 5.91 -3.06
C VAL A 472 -14.07 6.13 -1.55
N PRO A 473 -14.73 5.39 -0.64
CA PRO A 473 -14.46 5.50 0.80
C PRO A 473 -13.01 5.21 1.18
N ILE A 474 -12.40 4.20 0.57
CA ILE A 474 -10.99 3.84 0.81
C ILE A 474 -10.06 4.98 0.39
N ALA A 475 -10.34 5.60 -0.76
CA ALA A 475 -9.56 6.71 -1.29
C ALA A 475 -9.70 7.97 -0.43
N VAL A 476 -10.89 8.23 0.13
CA VAL A 476 -11.09 9.32 1.11
C VAL A 476 -10.22 9.08 2.34
N VAL A 477 -10.25 7.88 2.92
CA VAL A 477 -9.43 7.55 4.09
C VAL A 477 -7.93 7.71 3.78
N LEU A 478 -7.46 7.25 2.63
CA LEU A 478 -6.07 7.44 2.22
C LEU A 478 -5.71 8.92 2.06
N ALA A 479 -6.57 9.70 1.40
CA ALA A 479 -6.34 11.12 1.13
C ALA A 479 -6.24 11.96 2.41
N THR A 480 -6.98 11.60 3.46
CA THR A 480 -7.01 12.33 4.73
C THR A 480 -6.01 11.80 5.76
N SER A 481 -5.89 10.48 5.90
CA SER A 481 -5.07 9.85 6.95
C SER A 481 -3.68 9.42 6.49
N GLY A 482 -3.47 9.28 5.17
CA GLY A 482 -2.26 8.68 4.62
C GLY A 482 -2.16 7.16 4.78
N VAL A 483 -3.21 6.49 5.28
CA VAL A 483 -3.26 5.04 5.47
C VAL A 483 -4.09 4.39 4.35
N ALA A 484 -3.50 3.43 3.63
CA ALA A 484 -4.20 2.67 2.61
C ALA A 484 -5.02 1.53 3.23
N LEU A 485 -6.26 1.38 2.77
CA LEU A 485 -7.13 0.25 3.11
C LEU A 485 -7.30 -0.68 1.90
N TYR A 486 -7.67 -1.93 2.15
CA TYR A 486 -7.71 -2.98 1.12
C TYR A 486 -9.06 -3.72 1.11
N MET A 487 -9.49 -4.17 -0.08
CA MET A 487 -10.78 -4.87 -0.30
C MET A 487 -10.66 -6.40 -0.41
N ASN A 488 -9.53 -6.99 0.02
CA ASN A 488 -9.24 -8.42 -0.17
C ASN A 488 -10.40 -9.31 0.30
N VAL A 489 -10.68 -9.32 1.60
CA VAL A 489 -11.61 -10.29 2.19
C VAL A 489 -13.07 -10.02 1.80
N ILE A 490 -13.47 -8.75 1.66
CA ILE A 490 -14.87 -8.43 1.33
C ILE A 490 -15.24 -8.85 -0.10
N SER A 491 -14.31 -8.72 -1.05
CA SER A 491 -14.54 -9.15 -2.44
C SER A 491 -14.71 -10.67 -2.53
N GLU A 492 -13.90 -11.42 -1.79
CA GLU A 492 -13.99 -12.89 -1.66
C GLU A 492 -15.30 -13.30 -0.99
N PHE A 493 -15.70 -12.60 0.08
CA PHE A 493 -16.94 -12.86 0.81
C PHE A 493 -18.19 -12.71 -0.05
N ILE A 494 -18.31 -11.62 -0.81
CA ILE A 494 -19.51 -11.32 -1.62
C ILE A 494 -19.73 -12.43 -2.64
N ILE A 495 -18.74 -12.74 -3.48
CA ILE A 495 -18.91 -13.76 -4.51
C ILE A 495 -18.93 -15.17 -3.93
N GLY A 496 -18.22 -15.42 -2.83
CA GLY A 496 -18.20 -16.72 -2.16
C GLY A 496 -19.56 -17.12 -1.57
N ILE A 497 -20.35 -16.16 -1.07
CA ILE A 497 -21.74 -16.42 -0.64
C ILE A 497 -22.63 -16.74 -1.84
N ILE A 498 -22.45 -16.00 -2.93
CA ILE A 498 -23.34 -16.09 -4.11
C ILE A 498 -23.05 -17.34 -4.93
N LEU A 499 -21.77 -17.70 -5.07
CA LEU A 499 -21.27 -18.76 -5.94
C LEU A 499 -20.21 -19.62 -5.24
N PRO A 500 -20.59 -20.35 -4.18
CA PRO A 500 -19.66 -21.27 -3.50
C PRO A 500 -19.25 -22.43 -4.42
N GLY A 501 -18.07 -22.99 -4.17
CA GLY A 501 -17.51 -24.13 -4.93
C GLY A 501 -16.80 -23.75 -6.23
N LYS A 502 -16.65 -22.46 -6.54
CA LYS A 502 -15.95 -21.98 -7.75
C LYS A 502 -14.72 -21.11 -7.42
N PRO A 503 -13.61 -21.70 -6.96
CA PRO A 503 -12.45 -20.94 -6.51
C PRO A 503 -11.78 -20.11 -7.60
N VAL A 504 -11.69 -20.61 -8.85
CA VAL A 504 -11.10 -19.85 -9.98
C VAL A 504 -11.90 -18.57 -10.27
N VAL A 505 -13.23 -18.66 -10.29
CA VAL A 505 -14.12 -17.50 -10.49
C VAL A 505 -14.00 -16.54 -9.31
N MET A 506 -13.95 -17.06 -8.08
CA MET A 506 -13.76 -16.26 -6.87
C MET A 506 -12.44 -15.48 -6.93
N MET A 507 -11.33 -16.12 -7.29
CA MET A 507 -10.03 -15.45 -7.43
C MET A 507 -10.07 -14.35 -8.50
N ALA A 508 -10.67 -14.60 -9.66
CA ALA A 508 -10.83 -13.58 -10.69
C ALA A 508 -11.70 -12.40 -10.20
N PHE A 509 -12.81 -12.66 -9.53
CA PHE A 509 -13.66 -11.63 -8.93
C PHE A 509 -12.90 -10.80 -7.89
N LYS A 510 -12.14 -11.46 -7.01
CA LYS A 510 -11.26 -10.81 -6.03
C LYS A 510 -10.24 -9.92 -6.70
N THR A 511 -9.55 -10.40 -7.73
CA THR A 511 -8.58 -9.61 -8.48
C THR A 511 -9.22 -8.34 -9.04
N LEU A 512 -10.41 -8.44 -9.65
CA LEU A 512 -11.13 -7.26 -10.12
C LEU A 512 -11.57 -6.34 -8.97
N GLY A 513 -11.97 -6.90 -7.82
CA GLY A 513 -12.27 -6.17 -6.59
C GLY A 513 -11.09 -5.33 -6.09
N VAL A 514 -9.93 -5.98 -5.97
CA VAL A 514 -8.75 -5.46 -5.28
C VAL A 514 -7.87 -4.62 -6.20
N THR A 515 -7.50 -5.14 -7.37
CA THR A 515 -6.58 -4.47 -8.30
C THR A 515 -7.12 -3.13 -8.76
N VAL A 516 -8.42 -3.06 -9.06
CA VAL A 516 -9.08 -1.83 -9.48
C VAL A 516 -8.95 -0.75 -8.41
N SER A 517 -9.16 -1.11 -7.14
CA SER A 517 -9.00 -0.18 -6.03
C SER A 517 -7.55 0.24 -5.87
N LEU A 518 -6.60 -0.70 -5.83
CA LEU A 518 -5.18 -0.40 -5.67
C LEU A 518 -4.66 0.55 -6.73
N GLN A 519 -4.96 0.25 -8.00
CA GLN A 519 -4.53 1.08 -9.11
C GLN A 519 -5.20 2.46 -9.06
N CYS A 520 -6.48 2.55 -8.71
CA CYS A 520 -7.12 3.85 -8.49
C CYS A 520 -6.39 4.68 -7.42
N LEU A 521 -5.97 4.08 -6.30
CA LEU A 521 -5.26 4.78 -5.22
C LEU A 521 -3.87 5.27 -5.65
N THR A 522 -3.11 4.43 -6.36
CA THR A 522 -1.80 4.82 -6.93
C THR A 522 -1.96 5.97 -7.91
N LEU A 523 -2.94 5.88 -8.82
CA LEU A 523 -3.18 6.91 -9.83
C LEU A 523 -3.61 8.25 -9.21
N LEU A 524 -4.46 8.22 -8.18
CA LEU A 524 -4.84 9.42 -7.43
C LEU A 524 -3.65 10.01 -6.67
N SER A 525 -2.79 9.18 -6.09
CA SER A 525 -1.57 9.65 -5.41
C SER A 525 -0.63 10.37 -6.38
N ASP A 526 -0.43 9.80 -7.57
CA ASP A 526 0.36 10.41 -8.66
C ASP A 526 -0.30 11.69 -9.21
N LEU A 527 -1.63 11.74 -9.33
CA LEU A 527 -2.35 12.96 -9.70
C LEU A 527 -2.17 14.05 -8.65
N LYS A 528 -2.19 13.71 -7.36
CA LYS A 528 -1.92 14.68 -6.29
C LYS A 528 -0.46 15.14 -6.29
N LEU A 529 0.48 14.23 -6.53
CA LEU A 529 1.89 14.58 -6.72
C LEU A 529 2.06 15.55 -7.89
N GLY A 530 1.43 15.26 -9.03
CA GLY A 530 1.40 16.13 -10.21
C GLY A 530 0.80 17.50 -9.89
N HIS A 531 -0.27 17.55 -9.11
CA HIS A 531 -0.90 18.78 -8.63
C HIS A 531 0.04 19.59 -7.73
N TYR A 532 0.77 18.95 -6.82
CA TYR A 532 1.77 19.62 -5.97
C TYR A 532 3.04 20.03 -6.71
N MET A 533 3.40 19.36 -7.81
CA MET A 533 4.62 19.67 -8.58
C MET A 533 4.34 20.43 -9.89
N LYS A 534 3.08 20.77 -10.14
CA LYS A 534 2.61 21.62 -11.24
C LYS A 534 2.94 21.00 -12.59
N ILE A 535 2.68 19.70 -12.67
CA ILE A 535 2.80 18.91 -13.88
C ILE A 535 1.48 19.04 -14.64
N ALA A 536 1.55 19.25 -15.95
CA ALA A 536 0.36 19.26 -16.79
C ALA A 536 -0.43 17.95 -16.60
N PRO A 537 -1.74 17.99 -16.25
CA PRO A 537 -2.52 16.79 -15.97
C PRO A 537 -2.51 15.77 -17.12
N ARG A 538 -2.52 16.25 -18.37
CA ARG A 538 -2.40 15.38 -19.56
C ARG A 538 -1.10 14.59 -19.61
N HIS A 539 0.01 15.16 -19.17
CA HIS A 539 1.30 14.45 -19.16
C HIS A 539 1.33 13.38 -18.08
N VAL A 540 0.73 13.64 -16.92
CA VAL A 540 0.54 12.64 -15.86
C VAL A 540 -0.30 11.48 -16.38
N PHE A 541 -1.44 11.75 -17.02
CA PHE A 541 -2.29 10.72 -17.61
C PHE A 541 -1.55 9.86 -18.66
N ILE A 542 -0.81 10.49 -19.58
CA ILE A 542 -0.02 9.78 -20.60
C ILE A 542 1.04 8.89 -19.93
N ALA A 543 1.76 9.40 -18.94
CA ALA A 543 2.77 8.65 -18.21
C ALA A 543 2.17 7.44 -17.49
N GLN A 544 1.04 7.62 -16.80
CA GLN A 544 0.32 6.55 -16.11
C GLN A 544 -0.16 5.46 -17.07
N VAL A 545 -0.85 5.83 -18.16
CA VAL A 545 -1.39 4.86 -19.13
C VAL A 545 -0.26 4.09 -19.79
N PHE A 546 0.78 4.78 -20.26
CA PHE A 546 1.89 4.11 -20.94
C PHE A 546 2.68 3.20 -20.00
N SER A 547 3.03 3.69 -18.81
CA SER A 547 3.76 2.88 -17.83
C SER A 547 2.95 1.67 -17.39
N GLN A 548 1.62 1.78 -17.26
CA GLN A 548 0.76 0.63 -16.97
C GLN A 548 0.73 -0.40 -18.11
N VAL A 549 0.62 0.03 -19.37
CA VAL A 549 0.70 -0.88 -20.53
C VAL A 549 2.02 -1.63 -20.51
N LEU A 550 3.13 -0.92 -20.30
CA LEU A 550 4.47 -1.51 -20.24
C LEU A 550 4.62 -2.50 -19.08
N ALA A 551 4.13 -2.13 -17.89
CA ALA A 551 4.14 -2.96 -16.70
C ALA A 551 3.51 -4.33 -16.93
N VAL A 552 2.41 -4.40 -17.70
CA VAL A 552 1.72 -5.66 -18.00
C VAL A 552 2.64 -6.64 -18.69
N PHE A 553 3.36 -6.20 -19.72
CA PHE A 553 4.29 -7.08 -20.45
C PHE A 553 5.50 -7.46 -19.59
N VAL A 554 6.03 -6.51 -18.82
CA VAL A 554 7.19 -6.74 -17.95
C VAL A 554 6.86 -7.73 -16.84
N CYS A 555 5.78 -7.50 -16.08
CA CYS A 555 5.38 -8.37 -14.98
C CYS A 555 4.96 -9.75 -15.50
N TRP A 556 4.21 -9.83 -16.60
CA TRP A 556 3.86 -11.11 -17.21
C TRP A 556 5.10 -11.88 -17.68
N GLY A 557 6.00 -11.23 -18.42
CA GLY A 557 7.22 -11.87 -18.92
C GLY A 557 8.16 -12.32 -17.79
N THR A 558 8.26 -11.54 -16.72
CA THR A 558 9.04 -11.90 -15.53
C THR A 558 8.42 -13.08 -14.80
N MET A 559 7.08 -13.09 -14.64
CA MET A 559 6.34 -14.17 -14.02
C MET A 559 6.52 -15.48 -14.79
N GLU A 560 6.25 -15.49 -16.11
CA GLU A 560 6.41 -16.67 -16.95
C GLU A 560 7.87 -17.14 -17.01
N GLY A 561 8.83 -16.21 -17.11
CA GLY A 561 10.25 -16.55 -17.10
C GLY A 561 10.70 -17.18 -15.79
N TRP A 562 10.15 -16.74 -14.64
CA TRP A 562 10.48 -17.32 -13.34
C TRP A 562 9.92 -18.73 -13.18
N ILE A 563 8.63 -18.94 -13.50
CA ILE A 563 7.95 -20.23 -13.34
C ILE A 563 8.23 -21.23 -14.47
N ALA A 564 9.02 -20.86 -15.48
CA ALA A 564 9.46 -21.78 -16.52
C ALA A 564 10.48 -22.82 -16.02
N SER A 565 11.14 -22.57 -14.88
CA SER A 565 12.05 -23.52 -14.24
C SER A 565 11.27 -24.47 -13.32
N GLU A 566 11.41 -25.78 -13.53
CA GLU A 566 10.82 -26.81 -12.66
C GLU A 566 11.30 -26.68 -11.21
N GLU A 567 12.57 -26.31 -11.02
CA GLU A 567 13.15 -26.09 -9.69
C GLU A 567 12.47 -24.92 -8.96
N HIS A 568 12.25 -23.79 -9.65
CA HIS A 568 11.57 -22.64 -9.07
C HIS A 568 10.11 -22.96 -8.73
N VAL A 569 9.44 -23.74 -9.59
CA VAL A 569 8.08 -24.23 -9.31
C VAL A 569 8.09 -25.07 -8.04
N GLN A 570 9.06 -25.97 -7.89
CA GLN A 570 9.16 -26.79 -6.69
C GLN A 570 9.38 -25.95 -5.42
N TRP A 571 10.23 -24.92 -5.46
CA TRP A 571 10.44 -24.00 -4.32
C TRP A 571 9.14 -23.31 -3.88
N ILE A 572 8.32 -22.86 -4.83
CA ILE A 572 7.02 -22.24 -4.57
C ILE A 572 6.07 -23.23 -3.87
N LEU A 573 6.04 -24.48 -4.36
CA LEU A 573 5.19 -25.54 -3.80
C LEU A 573 5.67 -26.00 -2.42
N ASP A 574 6.98 -25.97 -2.16
CA ASP A 574 7.58 -26.29 -0.87
C ASP A 574 7.36 -25.19 0.18
N ASN A 575 7.03 -23.97 -0.25
CA ASN A 575 6.66 -22.83 0.59
C ASN A 575 7.70 -22.54 1.69
N GLY A 576 8.96 -22.37 1.26
CA GLY A 576 10.09 -22.02 2.12
C GLY A 576 10.71 -23.21 2.86
N LYS A 577 10.30 -24.44 2.56
CA LYS A 577 10.87 -25.67 3.14
C LYS A 577 11.97 -26.32 2.30
N ALA A 578 12.21 -25.82 1.10
CA ALA A 578 13.31 -26.29 0.27
C ALA A 578 14.65 -25.97 0.93
N GLU A 579 15.64 -26.86 0.79
CA GLU A 579 17.00 -26.60 1.27
C GLU A 579 17.73 -25.59 0.36
N GLY A 580 18.76 -24.93 0.90
CA GLY A 580 19.59 -23.99 0.14
C GLY A 580 18.87 -22.70 -0.24
N THR A 581 19.09 -22.21 -1.46
CA THR A 581 18.52 -20.94 -1.95
C THR A 581 16.99 -20.98 -1.97
N GLY A 582 16.38 -22.15 -2.24
CA GLY A 582 14.94 -22.34 -2.31
C GLY A 582 14.17 -21.98 -1.04
N ALA A 583 14.81 -22.05 0.14
CA ALA A 583 14.22 -21.62 1.42
C ALA A 583 13.73 -20.16 1.38
N THR A 584 14.43 -19.30 0.63
CA THR A 584 14.15 -17.87 0.54
C THR A 584 13.19 -17.49 -0.60
N TRP A 585 12.85 -18.44 -1.47
CA TRP A 585 12.02 -18.27 -2.68
C TRP A 585 10.70 -19.05 -2.62
N GLY A 586 10.13 -19.20 -1.43
CA GLY A 586 8.92 -19.97 -1.15
C GLY A 586 7.59 -19.29 -1.50
N ALA A 587 7.59 -18.06 -1.99
CA ALA A 587 6.38 -17.38 -2.48
C ALA A 587 5.20 -17.36 -1.48
N THR A 588 5.45 -16.92 -0.25
CA THR A 588 4.45 -16.90 0.85
C THR A 588 3.16 -16.18 0.47
N GLY A 589 3.25 -15.06 -0.28
CA GLY A 589 2.10 -14.29 -0.74
C GLY A 589 1.15 -15.10 -1.64
N PHE A 590 1.70 -15.81 -2.63
CA PHE A 590 0.92 -16.67 -3.53
C PHE A 590 0.29 -17.85 -2.77
N ASN A 591 1.01 -18.44 -1.81
CA ASN A 591 0.49 -19.48 -0.93
C ASN A 591 -0.71 -18.97 -0.08
N ILE A 592 -0.64 -17.74 0.45
CA ILE A 592 -1.77 -17.10 1.16
C ILE A 592 -2.95 -16.88 0.21
N PHE A 593 -2.69 -16.38 -1.01
CA PHE A 593 -3.72 -16.18 -2.02
C PHE A 593 -4.44 -17.49 -2.37
N TYR A 594 -3.68 -18.57 -2.58
CA TYR A 594 -4.22 -19.91 -2.80
C TYR A 594 -5.03 -20.40 -1.60
N ASN A 595 -4.53 -20.28 -0.37
CA ASN A 595 -5.27 -20.70 0.82
C ASN A 595 -6.59 -19.93 0.99
N ALA A 596 -6.59 -18.61 0.73
CA ALA A 596 -7.80 -17.80 0.73
C ALA A 596 -8.80 -18.26 -0.34
N SER A 597 -8.30 -18.70 -1.51
CA SER A 597 -9.13 -19.26 -2.58
C SER A 597 -9.96 -20.47 -2.14
N LEU A 598 -9.45 -21.23 -1.19
CA LEU A 598 -10.16 -22.38 -0.67
C LEU A 598 -11.19 -22.02 0.39
N ILE A 599 -10.84 -21.14 1.32
CA ILE A 599 -11.74 -20.73 2.40
C ILE A 599 -12.97 -20.05 1.80
N TRP A 600 -12.75 -19.05 0.94
CA TRP A 600 -13.82 -18.19 0.44
C TRP A 600 -14.45 -18.70 -0.86
N GLY A 601 -13.69 -19.42 -1.68
CA GLY A 601 -14.14 -19.92 -2.98
C GLY A 601 -14.60 -21.36 -2.97
N ALA A 602 -13.73 -22.30 -2.58
CA ALA A 602 -14.04 -23.73 -2.65
C ALA A 602 -15.00 -24.19 -1.55
N ILE A 603 -14.69 -23.93 -0.27
CA ILE A 603 -15.57 -24.24 0.88
C ILE A 603 -16.75 -23.27 0.88
N GLY A 604 -16.47 -21.99 0.70
CA GLY A 604 -17.45 -20.92 0.70
C GLY A 604 -17.77 -20.39 2.12
N PRO A 605 -18.21 -19.13 2.26
CA PRO A 605 -18.36 -18.48 3.56
C PRO A 605 -19.49 -19.07 4.40
N ILE A 606 -20.54 -19.60 3.77
CA ILE A 606 -21.68 -20.24 4.44
C ILE A 606 -21.19 -21.44 5.27
N ARG A 607 -20.55 -22.40 4.61
CA ARG A 607 -20.00 -23.60 5.26
C ARG A 607 -18.88 -23.27 6.25
N PHE A 608 -18.00 -22.32 5.91
CA PHE A 608 -16.84 -22.02 6.78
C PHE A 608 -17.20 -21.18 8.00
N PHE A 609 -17.97 -20.10 7.85
CA PHE A 609 -18.22 -19.12 8.92
C PHE A 609 -19.61 -19.26 9.53
N PHE A 610 -20.67 -19.33 8.73
CA PHE A 610 -22.04 -19.25 9.25
C PHE A 610 -22.54 -20.57 9.84
N GLU A 611 -22.03 -21.71 9.37
CA GLU A 611 -22.27 -23.04 9.95
C GLU A 611 -21.28 -23.39 11.07
N SER A 612 -20.37 -22.48 11.43
CA SER A 612 -19.35 -22.69 12.45
C SER A 612 -19.41 -21.66 13.58
N ILE A 613 -18.52 -21.81 14.56
CA ILE A 613 -18.36 -20.88 15.67
C ILE A 613 -17.86 -19.48 15.24
N TYR A 614 -17.43 -19.32 13.98
CA TYR A 614 -16.91 -18.05 13.46
C TYR A 614 -17.99 -17.09 12.94
N SER A 615 -19.28 -17.46 12.94
CA SER A 615 -20.36 -16.56 12.48
C SER A 615 -20.35 -15.18 13.15
N PRO A 616 -20.11 -15.04 14.48
CA PRO A 616 -20.04 -13.73 15.13
C PRO A 616 -18.87 -12.86 14.68
N ILE A 617 -17.79 -13.44 14.13
CA ILE A 617 -16.61 -12.70 13.67
C ILE A 617 -16.95 -11.88 12.42
N ILE A 618 -17.63 -12.50 11.45
CA ILE A 618 -18.00 -11.83 10.21
C ILE A 618 -19.14 -10.85 10.44
N ILE A 619 -20.24 -11.30 11.06
CA ILE A 619 -21.41 -10.45 11.33
C ILE A 619 -21.03 -9.33 12.30
N GLY A 620 -20.32 -9.64 13.37
CA GLY A 620 -19.88 -8.66 14.36
C GLY A 620 -18.94 -7.63 13.76
N GLY A 621 -18.03 -8.02 12.87
CA GLY A 621 -17.16 -7.09 12.15
C GLY A 621 -17.96 -6.11 11.29
N LEU A 622 -18.89 -6.61 10.48
CA LEU A 622 -19.76 -5.77 9.65
C LEU A 622 -20.60 -4.78 10.49
N ILE A 623 -21.23 -5.26 11.57
CA ILE A 623 -22.03 -4.41 12.46
C ILE A 623 -21.16 -3.37 13.16
N ALA A 624 -20.01 -3.79 13.71
CA ALA A 624 -19.10 -2.88 14.40
C ALA A 624 -18.61 -1.77 13.45
N GLY A 625 -18.22 -2.13 12.21
CA GLY A 625 -17.85 -1.15 11.20
C GLY A 625 -19.01 -0.21 10.83
N ALA A 626 -20.23 -0.72 10.68
CA ALA A 626 -21.38 0.11 10.32
C ALA A 626 -21.76 1.11 11.43
N VAL A 627 -21.69 0.69 12.70
CA VAL A 627 -22.25 1.42 13.84
C VAL A 627 -21.24 2.38 14.48
N THR A 628 -19.94 2.04 14.53
CA THR A 628 -18.94 2.84 15.25
C THR A 628 -18.84 4.30 14.78
N PRO A 629 -18.84 4.62 13.47
CA PRO A 629 -18.82 6.02 13.04
C PRO A 629 -20.07 6.79 13.45
N ILE A 630 -21.23 6.13 13.51
CA ILE A 630 -22.50 6.72 13.95
C ILE A 630 -22.41 7.05 15.44
N ILE A 631 -21.90 6.12 16.26
CA ILE A 631 -21.68 6.35 17.69
C ILE A 631 -20.75 7.54 17.90
N PHE A 632 -19.63 7.61 17.18
CA PHE A 632 -18.70 8.73 17.29
C PHE A 632 -19.34 10.05 16.88
N LYS A 633 -20.18 10.05 15.83
CA LYS A 633 -20.87 11.26 15.41
C LYS A 633 -21.93 11.72 16.43
N ILE A 634 -22.64 10.78 17.05
CA ILE A 634 -23.55 11.09 18.16
C ILE A 634 -22.77 11.66 19.34
N GLY A 635 -21.61 11.07 19.67
CA GLY A 635 -20.70 11.59 20.70
C GLY A 635 -20.25 13.03 20.41
N ASP A 636 -19.89 13.32 19.16
CA ASP A 636 -19.53 14.67 18.69
C ASP A 636 -20.67 15.67 18.87
N ILE A 637 -21.91 15.28 18.56
CA ILE A 637 -23.09 16.14 18.72
C ILE A 637 -23.44 16.38 20.20
N LEU A 638 -23.34 15.35 21.05
CA LEU A 638 -23.76 15.42 22.44
C LEU A 638 -22.71 16.07 23.36
N VAL A 639 -21.44 15.70 23.19
CA VAL A 639 -20.34 16.12 24.08
C VAL A 639 -19.56 17.29 23.47
N GLY A 640 -19.58 17.42 22.14
CA GLY A 640 -18.85 18.45 21.41
C GLY A 640 -17.37 18.11 21.21
N SER A 641 -16.85 18.39 20.01
CA SER A 641 -15.43 18.22 19.65
C SER A 641 -14.42 19.01 20.51
N LYS A 642 -14.88 19.95 21.36
CA LYS A 642 -14.02 20.72 22.28
C LYS A 642 -13.57 19.93 23.50
N VAL A 643 -14.37 18.95 23.94
CA VAL A 643 -14.07 18.14 25.14
C VAL A 643 -13.34 16.86 24.74
N ILE A 644 -13.87 16.16 23.73
CA ILE A 644 -13.25 14.98 23.13
C ILE A 644 -13.11 15.27 21.64
N PRO A 645 -11.90 15.16 21.04
CA PRO A 645 -11.70 15.48 19.64
C PRO A 645 -12.20 14.35 18.72
N TRP A 646 -13.52 14.15 18.67
CA TRP A 646 -14.17 13.05 17.93
C TRP A 646 -13.80 13.01 16.44
N HIS A 647 -13.56 14.16 15.83
CA HIS A 647 -13.13 14.28 14.43
C HIS A 647 -11.77 13.61 14.15
N LEU A 648 -10.92 13.41 15.17
CA LEU A 648 -9.65 12.69 15.05
C LEU A 648 -9.82 11.16 15.12
N PHE A 649 -10.99 10.65 15.53
CA PHE A 649 -11.27 9.22 15.58
C PHE A 649 -11.79 8.74 14.23
N GLN A 650 -10.89 8.24 13.39
CA GLN A 650 -11.24 7.56 12.15
C GLN A 650 -11.55 6.10 12.46
N SER A 651 -12.83 5.75 12.52
CA SER A 651 -13.26 4.37 12.78
C SER A 651 -12.62 3.30 11.87
N PRO A 652 -12.36 3.54 10.56
CA PRO A 652 -11.73 2.53 9.71
C PRO A 652 -10.34 2.11 10.21
N LEU A 653 -9.58 3.06 10.77
CA LEU A 653 -8.23 2.84 11.31
C LEU A 653 -8.25 2.14 12.67
N LEU A 654 -9.36 2.23 13.41
CA LEU A 654 -9.54 1.53 14.70
C LEU A 654 -9.79 0.03 14.53
N TYR A 655 -9.94 -0.46 13.29
CA TYR A 655 -10.13 -1.88 12.96
C TYR A 655 -8.95 -2.50 12.18
N THR A 656 -7.81 -1.81 12.13
CA THR A 656 -6.56 -2.36 11.59
C THR A 656 -5.95 -3.37 12.57
N VAL A 657 -6.33 -4.64 12.46
CA VAL A 657 -5.90 -5.71 13.38
C VAL A 657 -4.53 -6.31 13.05
N GLY A 658 -4.07 -6.19 11.80
CA GLY A 658 -2.81 -6.77 11.32
C GLY A 658 -3.01 -8.05 10.50
N SER A 659 -1.97 -8.43 9.76
CA SER A 659 -2.00 -9.60 8.86
C SER A 659 -1.54 -10.86 9.58
N PRO A 660 -2.26 -11.99 9.47
CA PRO A 660 -1.84 -13.26 10.04
C PRO A 660 -0.60 -13.82 9.30
N GLY A 661 0.28 -14.49 10.03
CA GLY A 661 1.50 -15.11 9.55
C GLY A 661 2.67 -14.15 9.29
N SER A 662 2.48 -12.84 9.37
CA SER A 662 3.57 -11.86 9.24
C SER A 662 4.25 -11.57 10.59
N ASN A 663 5.46 -11.03 10.54
CA ASN A 663 6.13 -10.46 11.71
C ASN A 663 5.32 -9.26 12.24
N GLN A 664 5.01 -9.26 13.54
CA GLN A 664 4.24 -8.21 14.23
C GLN A 664 5.11 -7.20 15.00
N GLY A 665 6.43 -7.36 15.02
CA GLY A 665 7.36 -6.48 15.74
C GLY A 665 7.38 -5.03 15.26
N TYR A 666 6.82 -4.73 14.08
CA TYR A 666 6.72 -3.37 13.54
C TYR A 666 5.70 -2.49 14.26
N VAL A 667 4.70 -3.09 14.92
CA VAL A 667 3.55 -2.36 15.50
C VAL A 667 4.00 -1.29 16.49
N LEU A 668 4.78 -1.69 17.51
CA LEU A 668 5.23 -0.76 18.54
C LEU A 668 6.31 0.18 17.99
N THR A 669 7.27 -0.31 17.20
CA THR A 669 8.31 0.55 16.63
C THR A 669 7.74 1.65 15.74
N SER A 670 6.81 1.32 14.85
CA SER A 670 6.18 2.29 13.93
C SER A 670 5.42 3.38 14.68
N PHE A 671 4.73 3.00 15.77
CA PHE A 671 4.07 3.96 16.66
C PHE A 671 5.08 4.84 17.40
N LEU A 672 6.17 4.29 17.94
CA LEU A 672 7.20 5.07 18.64
C LEU A 672 7.89 6.08 17.71
N ILE A 673 8.18 5.68 16.47
CA ILE A 673 8.73 6.56 15.44
C ILE A 673 7.72 7.66 15.09
N SER A 674 6.45 7.32 14.92
CA SER A 674 5.38 8.30 14.70
C SER A 674 5.22 9.26 15.89
N LEU A 675 5.29 8.76 17.12
CA LEU A 675 5.24 9.57 18.33
C LEU A 675 6.43 10.54 18.39
N PHE A 676 7.63 10.07 18.06
CA PHE A 676 8.82 10.91 18.05
C PHE A 676 8.78 11.95 16.93
N PHE A 677 8.59 11.55 15.67
CA PHE A 677 8.67 12.47 14.54
C PHE A 677 7.38 13.28 14.34
N GLN A 678 6.21 12.64 14.39
CA GLN A 678 4.93 13.28 14.05
C GLN A 678 4.27 13.98 15.22
N LYS A 679 4.64 13.67 16.48
CA LYS A 679 4.16 14.40 17.66
C LYS A 679 5.23 15.26 18.29
N TYR A 680 6.33 14.67 18.77
CA TYR A 680 7.35 15.40 19.51
C TYR A 680 8.12 16.39 18.62
N MET A 681 8.74 15.93 17.53
CA MET A 681 9.50 16.80 16.62
C MET A 681 8.59 17.80 15.92
N PHE A 682 7.40 17.39 15.48
CA PHE A 682 6.42 18.30 14.88
C PHE A 682 6.02 19.45 15.81
N THR A 683 5.80 19.20 17.11
CA THR A 683 5.34 20.23 18.06
C THR A 683 6.47 21.03 18.71
N LYS A 684 7.62 20.42 18.99
CA LYS A 684 8.74 21.06 19.71
C LYS A 684 9.84 21.60 18.79
N HIS A 685 10.01 20.99 17.61
CA HIS A 685 11.09 21.31 16.66
C HIS A 685 10.56 21.46 15.23
N GLN A 686 9.43 22.15 15.09
CA GLN A 686 8.67 22.26 13.84
C GLN A 686 9.50 22.74 12.64
N ALA A 687 10.43 23.68 12.84
CA ALA A 687 11.31 24.17 11.77
C ALA A 687 12.22 23.08 11.21
N TRP A 688 12.79 22.23 12.08
CA TRP A 688 13.58 21.07 11.67
C TRP A 688 12.70 20.06 10.97
N TRP A 689 11.53 19.76 11.54
CA TRP A 689 10.59 18.79 11.00
C TRP A 689 10.16 19.16 9.57
N LYS A 690 9.74 20.41 9.36
CA LYS A 690 9.30 20.92 8.06
C LYS A 690 10.40 20.82 7.00
N ARG A 691 11.66 21.02 7.39
CA ARG A 691 12.79 21.04 6.46
C ARG A 691 13.36 19.66 6.15
N TYR A 692 13.43 18.77 7.15
CA TYR A 692 14.24 17.55 7.06
C TYR A 692 13.48 16.25 7.27
N ASN A 693 12.34 16.23 7.97
CA ASN A 693 11.67 14.98 8.35
C ASN A 693 11.38 14.09 7.13
N TYR A 694 10.73 14.65 6.11
CA TYR A 694 10.37 13.93 4.90
C TYR A 694 11.57 13.56 4.02
N VAL A 695 12.60 14.41 3.99
CA VAL A 695 13.85 14.11 3.28
C VAL A 695 14.58 12.94 3.95
N LEU A 696 14.60 12.92 5.29
CA LEU A 696 15.21 11.83 6.06
C LEU A 696 14.40 10.53 5.93
N ALA A 697 13.07 10.60 5.94
CA ALA A 697 12.21 9.44 5.76
C ALA A 697 12.44 8.76 4.40
N THR A 698 12.48 9.55 3.32
CA THR A 698 12.76 9.01 1.96
C THR A 698 14.21 8.51 1.83
N SER A 699 15.18 9.14 2.49
CA SER A 699 16.56 8.67 2.44
C SER A 699 16.75 7.33 3.14
N PHE A 700 16.04 7.09 4.24
CA PHE A 700 16.04 5.79 4.91
C PHE A 700 15.45 4.69 4.04
N ASP A 701 14.32 4.93 3.38
CA ASP A 701 13.72 3.96 2.44
C ASP A 701 14.71 3.59 1.32
N VAL A 702 15.35 4.59 0.71
CA VAL A 702 16.30 4.36 -0.38
C VAL A 702 17.56 3.65 0.08
N GLY A 703 18.12 4.04 1.24
CA GLY A 703 19.30 3.41 1.82
C GLY A 703 19.08 1.94 2.16
N ALA A 704 17.94 1.63 2.80
CA ALA A 704 17.55 0.26 3.12
C ALA A 704 17.29 -0.56 1.85
N ALA A 705 16.53 -0.03 0.88
CA ALA A 705 16.19 -0.75 -0.35
C ALA A 705 17.41 -1.09 -1.20
N LEU A 706 18.30 -0.12 -1.45
CA LEU A 706 19.52 -0.34 -2.24
C LEU A 706 20.39 -1.44 -1.63
N LEU A 707 20.54 -1.43 -0.30
CA LEU A 707 21.34 -2.45 0.35
C LEU A 707 20.62 -3.79 0.43
N ALA A 708 19.30 -3.83 0.66
CA ALA A 708 18.53 -5.07 0.64
C ALA A 708 18.68 -5.80 -0.71
N ILE A 709 18.72 -5.05 -1.83
CA ILE A 709 19.01 -5.59 -3.17
C ILE A 709 20.41 -6.22 -3.22
N ILE A 710 21.44 -5.52 -2.72
CA ILE A 710 22.83 -6.00 -2.70
C ILE A 710 22.97 -7.24 -1.81
N ILE A 711 22.35 -7.25 -0.63
CA ILE A 711 22.37 -8.40 0.28
C ILE A 711 21.68 -9.60 -0.36
N THR A 712 20.51 -9.39 -0.97
CA THR A 712 19.74 -10.48 -1.57
C THR A 712 20.50 -11.13 -2.72
N PHE A 713 20.84 -10.37 -3.76
CA PHE A 713 21.43 -10.94 -4.97
C PHE A 713 22.95 -11.12 -4.88
N GLY A 714 23.64 -10.23 -4.17
CA GLY A 714 25.09 -10.22 -4.08
C GLY A 714 25.68 -11.10 -2.98
N ILE A 715 24.88 -11.49 -1.97
CA ILE A 715 25.36 -12.23 -0.80
C ILE A 715 24.54 -13.50 -0.58
N ASN A 716 23.24 -13.37 -0.27
CA ASN A 716 22.39 -14.52 0.10
C ASN A 716 22.24 -15.52 -1.04
N ASP A 717 21.96 -15.05 -2.26
CA ASP A 717 21.81 -15.93 -3.43
C ASP A 717 23.15 -16.55 -3.89
N GLN A 718 24.29 -16.05 -3.38
CA GLN A 718 25.61 -16.67 -3.57
C GLN A 718 25.91 -17.74 -2.50
N GLY A 719 24.95 -18.05 -1.62
CA GLY A 719 25.09 -19.01 -0.53
C GLY A 719 25.92 -18.49 0.64
N VAL A 720 26.18 -17.18 0.72
CA VAL A 720 26.95 -16.59 1.81
C VAL A 720 26.01 -16.29 2.98
N THR A 721 26.21 -16.98 4.09
CA THR A 721 25.44 -16.79 5.33
C THR A 721 26.33 -16.25 6.45
N MET A 722 25.76 -15.43 7.33
CA MET A 722 26.47 -14.96 8.52
C MET A 722 26.65 -16.11 9.52
N PRO A 723 27.86 -16.38 10.06
CA PRO A 723 28.06 -17.37 11.12
C PRO A 723 27.29 -17.03 12.40
N ALA A 724 27.15 -18.03 13.27
CA ALA A 724 26.51 -17.86 14.56
C ALA A 724 27.31 -16.93 15.49
N TRP A 725 26.65 -15.91 16.05
CA TRP A 725 27.20 -15.03 17.09
C TRP A 725 26.09 -14.38 17.90
N ALA A 726 26.42 -13.49 18.85
CA ALA A 726 25.46 -12.96 19.83
C ALA A 726 24.18 -12.33 19.23
N LEU A 727 24.27 -11.64 18.08
CA LEU A 727 23.10 -11.07 17.39
C LEU A 727 22.68 -11.85 16.12
N ASN A 728 23.24 -13.04 15.92
CA ASN A 728 22.81 -14.04 14.95
C ASN A 728 22.95 -15.44 15.58
N PRO A 729 22.17 -15.76 16.63
CA PRO A 729 22.37 -16.99 17.38
C PRO A 729 21.93 -18.22 16.58
N GLN A 730 22.46 -19.40 16.93
CA GLN A 730 22.22 -20.64 16.18
C GLN A 730 20.73 -20.98 16.04
N TRP A 731 19.94 -20.81 17.09
CA TRP A 731 18.49 -21.04 17.04
C TRP A 731 17.79 -20.17 15.98
N LEU A 732 18.25 -18.93 15.74
CA LEU A 732 17.67 -18.05 14.72
C LEU A 732 18.05 -18.52 13.31
N ILE A 733 19.28 -19.05 13.16
CA ILE A 733 19.75 -19.67 11.91
C ILE A 733 18.93 -20.92 11.61
N ASP A 734 18.57 -21.69 12.64
CA ASP A 734 17.76 -22.90 12.55
C ASP A 734 16.27 -22.60 12.31
N GLY A 735 15.86 -21.32 12.38
CA GLY A 735 14.49 -20.86 12.13
C GLY A 735 13.57 -20.88 13.36
N ASP A 736 14.15 -21.00 14.57
CA ASP A 736 13.42 -21.01 15.83
C ASP A 736 13.05 -19.60 16.31
N ASP A 737 12.16 -19.52 17.31
CA ASP A 737 11.69 -18.26 17.88
C ASP A 737 12.66 -17.69 18.93
N PRO A 738 12.82 -16.35 19.02
CA PRO A 738 13.51 -15.73 20.14
C PRO A 738 12.85 -15.92 21.52
N CYS A 739 11.60 -16.40 21.57
CA CYS A 739 10.86 -16.69 22.79
C CYS A 739 10.97 -18.17 23.22
N TRP A 740 10.80 -18.42 24.52
CA TRP A 740 10.81 -19.78 25.10
C TRP A 740 9.49 -20.51 24.81
N ILE A 741 9.26 -20.86 23.54
CA ILE A 741 8.06 -21.55 23.08
C ILE A 741 8.48 -22.98 22.73
N GLU A 742 8.38 -23.90 23.70
CA GLU A 742 8.48 -25.35 23.47
C GLU A 742 7.16 -25.93 22.97
#